data_AF-A0A2M7KPT3-F1
#
_entry.id   AF-A0A2M7KPT3-F1
#
_cell.length_a   1.000
_cell.length_b   1.000
_cell.length_c   1.000
_cell.angle_alpha   90.00
_cell.angle_beta   90.00
_cell.angle_gamma   90.00
#
_symmetry.space_group_name_H-M   'P 1'
#
loop_
_entity.id
_entity.type
_entity.pdbx_description
1 polymer ?
#
loop_
_entity_poly.entity_id
_entity_poly.type
_entity_poly.pdbx_seq_one_letter_code
_entity_poly.pdbx_strand_id
1 'polypeptide(L)'
;MTLHRSVNWAIVVLFLTALGRAAAEQQQTQPFHYTQGFEDGDDPVGFWLSYGKKYTVNAKGVTNEKACSGKRSFKLEVTFDETSRFLWQLPMTRQVPVAGRLAFSGRMLVGQGTTGEVTLGVSFCFPPTTHTACTAPNTFYRATNGEWVTLADDLVPRSRAIAQSVMGSYTAGITGEQVSPRLERIMLDLRGEAGQRVVLYVDDLEIRGEVPTEEAYRGETAERWAPAKEAFDNTLTTWDAQLGDAEGKLRALTDLRPTAAAMRQTAVEKTAELKAKMGPIRARGYLNLAEPAEFDGFLGTLAQSLPNIQAVSDRETTGGRAFVYVVPPISSIKVLPDDTFLSGRIGEELSVTAARGEYEPGSFVVSAREKVTGVRVAKTDLRGHGGVIPAANVDVKVIKCWYQAGTAWVGVRQDKSKKILTPELLLNDDGLVRVDFEKQENYLRLHFPDGDREVWISDPTEVRGAKAMGVDAFPVSDSPVLLPLDIPAGTNKQFWVTVHVPGDAKSGEYAGTISLSTPEGAVADLTLRVRVLPFDLLPPYYTSSMDYHGRLDPNGKGTISSWTKSRLQFRNELANMVAHGLRNCQHYNIGKEILGEVLKIRAEVGMDNRTLYLKNTIPLGNSTDPAALEAIKRDVKDILDFVKDYGTETVYFYGMDEQRGEVLTSQRPAWNAVREARGRIFVAGYEENVDLMGDLQDMHVRAGPPSREEVEKWHALGHKIFCYANPQTGVENPMVYRRNFGLLLWKYDYDGAATNAYQHTFGATWNDFDHNTYRAHTIAYPTVDGVIDTLAWEGYREGVDDVRYVTTLQEAIAKAAKSGRAGVRQKATSAQEFLDRLKAGTEIEAGDLDDIRREMVGHLTGLD
;
A
#
# COMPACT_ATOMS: atom_id res chain seq x y z
N MET A 1 -51.17 4.69 27.86
CA MET A 1 -51.01 5.98 28.56
C MET A 1 -50.12 5.67 29.76
N THR A 2 -48.84 6.02 29.84
CA THR A 2 -48.19 7.32 29.60
C THR A 2 -46.69 7.04 29.54
N LEU A 3 -46.03 7.05 28.37
CA LEU A 3 -44.55 7.02 28.28
C LEU A 3 -44.11 7.40 26.86
N HIS A 4 -44.37 8.65 26.47
CA HIS A 4 -44.04 9.18 25.14
C HIS A 4 -43.69 10.69 25.21
N ARG A 5 -42.88 11.09 26.20
CA ARG A 5 -42.48 12.52 26.32
C ARG A 5 -41.01 12.80 26.68
N SER A 6 -40.13 11.81 26.77
CA SER A 6 -38.74 12.04 27.20
C SER A 6 -37.68 12.03 26.08
N VAL A 7 -38.04 11.67 24.84
CA VAL A 7 -37.06 11.50 23.74
C VAL A 7 -36.94 12.74 22.84
N ASN A 8 -37.87 13.70 22.94
CA ASN A 8 -37.87 14.88 22.06
C ASN A 8 -37.05 16.09 22.54
N TRP A 9 -36.45 16.05 23.74
CA TRP A 9 -35.62 17.17 24.20
C TRP A 9 -34.12 17.01 23.90
N ALA A 10 -33.60 15.77 23.85
CA ALA A 10 -32.20 15.53 23.47
C ALA A 10 -31.96 15.73 21.97
N ILE A 11 -32.93 15.38 21.12
CA ILE A 11 -32.85 15.59 19.66
C ILE A 11 -32.98 17.08 19.33
N VAL A 12 -33.77 17.85 20.07
CA VAL A 12 -33.90 19.31 19.85
C VAL A 12 -32.69 20.08 20.37
N VAL A 13 -32.00 19.62 21.43
CA VAL A 13 -30.75 20.24 21.89
C VAL A 13 -29.56 19.87 20.99
N LEU A 14 -29.50 18.66 20.43
CA LEU A 14 -28.51 18.27 19.41
C LEU A 14 -28.77 18.92 18.05
N PHE A 15 -30.03 19.14 17.67
CA PHE A 15 -30.36 19.95 16.50
C PHE A 15 -30.15 21.45 16.74
N LEU A 16 -30.28 21.96 17.96
CA LEU A 16 -29.98 23.37 18.28
C LEU A 16 -28.47 23.63 18.47
N THR A 17 -27.65 22.62 18.78
CA THR A 17 -26.18 22.76 18.70
C THR A 17 -25.66 22.55 17.27
N ALA A 18 -26.33 21.73 16.45
CA ALA A 18 -26.03 21.59 15.01
C ALA A 18 -26.52 22.80 14.18
N LEU A 19 -27.69 23.36 14.49
CA LEU A 19 -28.20 24.61 13.90
C LEU A 19 -27.56 25.86 14.55
N GLY A 20 -27.02 25.73 15.77
CA GLY A 20 -26.23 26.78 16.44
C GLY A 20 -24.80 26.92 15.91
N ARG A 21 -24.29 25.95 15.15
CA ARG A 21 -23.04 26.06 14.37
C ARG A 21 -23.27 26.49 12.92
N ALA A 22 -24.52 26.55 12.47
CA ALA A 22 -24.92 27.02 11.14
C ALA A 22 -25.49 28.46 11.15
N ALA A 23 -25.45 29.15 12.30
CA ALA A 23 -25.43 30.60 12.32
C ALA A 23 -24.02 31.03 11.94
N ALA A 24 -23.80 31.21 10.63
CA ALA A 24 -22.64 31.86 10.09
C ALA A 24 -22.39 33.17 10.87
N GLU A 25 -21.34 33.21 11.69
CA GLU A 25 -20.49 34.38 11.66
C GLU A 25 -20.15 34.53 10.17
N GLN A 26 -20.76 35.52 9.50
CA GLN A 26 -20.34 35.90 8.17
C GLN A 26 -18.83 36.11 8.28
N GLN A 27 -18.06 35.15 7.74
CA GLN A 27 -16.61 35.20 7.72
C GLN A 27 -16.28 36.62 7.25
N GLN A 28 -15.62 37.41 8.09
CA GLN A 28 -15.45 38.82 7.81
C GLN A 28 -14.52 38.92 6.59
N THR A 29 -15.10 38.99 5.40
CA THR A 29 -14.38 39.03 4.14
C THR A 29 -14.21 40.48 3.70
N GLN A 30 -13.10 40.74 3.04
CA GLN A 30 -12.78 42.03 2.45
C GLN A 30 -12.45 41.83 0.97
N PRO A 31 -12.80 42.80 0.09
CA PRO A 31 -12.36 42.78 -1.29
C PRO A 31 -10.84 42.74 -1.37
N PHE A 32 -10.33 41.86 -2.23
CA PHE A 32 -8.92 41.79 -2.60
C PHE A 32 -8.78 42.00 -4.10
N HIS A 33 -7.85 42.86 -4.49
CA HIS A 33 -7.55 43.11 -5.89
C HIS A 33 -6.07 43.43 -6.06
N TYR A 34 -5.42 42.71 -6.95
CA TYR A 34 -4.04 42.93 -7.39
C TYR A 34 -4.03 42.90 -8.91
N THR A 35 -3.35 43.87 -9.53
CA THR A 35 -3.18 43.95 -10.98
C THR A 35 -1.74 44.31 -11.34
N GLN A 36 -1.19 43.67 -12.36
CA GLN A 36 0.09 44.01 -12.95
C GLN A 36 0.02 43.92 -14.49
N GLY A 37 0.00 45.08 -15.14
CA GLY A 37 0.08 45.23 -16.61
C GLY A 37 1.39 45.88 -17.09
N PHE A 38 2.37 46.11 -16.20
CA PHE A 38 3.71 46.61 -16.53
C PHE A 38 3.79 48.00 -17.21
N GLU A 39 2.70 48.77 -17.20
CA GLU A 39 2.64 50.09 -17.84
C GLU A 39 3.52 51.16 -17.16
N ASP A 40 3.73 51.04 -15.85
CA ASP A 40 4.63 51.90 -15.07
C ASP A 40 6.11 51.78 -15.50
N GLY A 41 6.48 50.66 -16.13
CA GLY A 41 7.85 50.35 -16.54
C GLY A 41 8.67 49.63 -15.47
N ASP A 42 8.06 49.31 -14.34
CA ASP A 42 8.71 48.61 -13.24
C ASP A 42 8.79 47.10 -13.53
N ASP A 43 9.93 46.49 -13.22
CA ASP A 43 10.16 45.05 -13.38
C ASP A 43 10.11 44.35 -12.00
N PRO A 44 8.94 43.84 -11.57
CA PRO A 44 8.78 43.13 -10.30
C PRO A 44 9.28 41.67 -10.35
N VAL A 45 9.80 41.19 -11.50
CA VAL A 45 10.08 39.76 -11.70
C VAL A 45 11.49 39.43 -11.21
N GLY A 46 11.59 38.55 -10.21
CA GLY A 46 12.84 38.07 -9.65
C GLY A 46 13.09 36.59 -9.95
N PHE A 47 14.35 36.16 -9.90
CA PHE A 47 14.66 34.73 -9.87
C PHE A 47 14.26 34.14 -8.51
N TRP A 48 13.77 32.89 -8.49
CA TRP A 48 13.42 32.20 -7.24
C TRP A 48 14.20 30.90 -7.02
N LEU A 49 14.05 29.93 -7.93
CA LEU A 49 14.50 28.56 -7.68
C LEU A 49 14.97 27.91 -8.98
N SER A 50 15.98 27.04 -8.88
CA SER A 50 16.49 26.23 -9.97
C SER A 50 16.54 24.76 -9.60
N TYR A 51 16.15 23.90 -10.53
CA TYR A 51 16.44 22.47 -10.56
C TYR A 51 17.36 22.22 -11.77
N GLY A 52 18.67 22.26 -11.52
CA GLY A 52 19.72 22.38 -12.54
C GLY A 52 20.70 23.50 -12.21
N LYS A 53 21.78 23.63 -12.96
CA LYS A 53 22.93 24.49 -12.62
C LYS A 53 23.15 25.67 -13.55
N LYS A 54 22.67 25.66 -14.81
CA LYS A 54 23.09 26.67 -15.80
C LYS A 54 22.02 27.05 -16.84
N TYR A 55 21.86 28.36 -16.99
CA TYR A 55 21.13 29.00 -18.09
C TYR A 55 21.69 30.39 -18.36
N THR A 56 21.46 30.88 -19.57
CA THR A 56 21.81 32.22 -20.00
C THR A 56 20.55 33.06 -20.18
N VAL A 57 20.46 34.22 -19.52
CA VAL A 57 19.40 35.21 -19.76
C VAL A 57 19.82 36.07 -20.96
N ASN A 58 19.09 35.95 -22.07
CA ASN A 58 19.35 36.71 -23.28
C ASN A 58 18.66 38.09 -23.26
N ALA A 59 17.47 38.16 -22.63
CA ALA A 59 16.73 39.40 -22.44
C ALA A 59 15.79 39.27 -21.23
N LYS A 60 15.69 40.33 -20.42
CA LYS A 60 14.72 40.42 -19.32
C LYS A 60 14.30 41.86 -19.10
N GLY A 61 13.01 42.10 -18.92
CA GLY A 61 12.47 43.39 -18.46
C GLY A 61 11.16 43.77 -19.13
N VAL A 62 10.63 44.91 -18.72
CA VAL A 62 9.45 45.52 -19.35
C VAL A 62 9.82 46.04 -20.75
N THR A 63 8.98 45.74 -21.74
CA THR A 63 9.23 46.05 -23.15
C THR A 63 7.98 46.55 -23.87
N ASN A 64 8.18 47.26 -24.98
CA ASN A 64 7.11 47.66 -25.91
C ASN A 64 7.05 46.75 -27.17
N GLU A 65 7.80 45.65 -27.20
CA GLU A 65 7.85 44.73 -28.36
C GLU A 65 6.50 44.06 -28.64
N LYS A 66 5.80 43.68 -27.56
CA LYS A 66 4.48 43.05 -27.54
C LYS A 66 3.74 43.58 -26.32
N ALA A 67 2.42 43.69 -26.43
CA ALA A 67 1.52 43.98 -25.31
C ALA A 67 0.16 43.33 -25.61
N CYS A 68 -0.54 42.85 -24.58
CA CYS A 68 -1.90 42.33 -24.69
C CYS A 68 -2.90 43.47 -24.54
N SER A 69 -2.73 44.26 -23.48
CA SER A 69 -3.41 45.52 -23.27
C SER A 69 -2.37 46.65 -23.16
N GLY A 70 -2.79 47.91 -23.26
CA GLY A 70 -1.84 49.03 -23.11
C GLY A 70 -0.73 49.08 -24.18
N LYS A 71 0.50 49.34 -23.74
CA LYS A 71 1.69 49.54 -24.59
C LYS A 71 2.89 48.69 -24.16
N ARG A 72 2.88 48.11 -22.96
CA ARG A 72 4.01 47.40 -22.34
C ARG A 72 3.61 46.00 -21.91
N SER A 73 4.58 45.09 -21.87
CA SER A 73 4.48 43.80 -21.19
C SER A 73 5.83 43.40 -20.63
N PHE A 74 5.87 42.37 -19.77
CA PHE A 74 7.13 41.80 -19.31
C PHE A 74 7.67 40.78 -20.30
N LYS A 75 8.97 40.84 -20.64
CA LYS A 75 9.68 39.85 -21.45
C LYS A 75 10.72 39.11 -20.63
N LEU A 76 10.78 37.80 -20.80
CA LEU A 76 11.86 36.94 -20.34
C LEU A 76 12.34 36.02 -21.45
N GLU A 77 13.63 36.03 -21.70
CA GLU A 77 14.26 35.20 -22.69
C GLU A 77 15.47 34.47 -22.10
N VAL A 78 15.44 33.14 -22.16
CA VAL A 78 16.49 32.28 -21.59
C VAL A 78 16.89 31.17 -22.55
N THR A 79 18.18 30.84 -22.55
CA THR A 79 18.75 29.65 -23.19
C THR A 79 19.21 28.69 -22.10
N PHE A 80 18.84 27.42 -22.21
CA PHE A 80 19.23 26.36 -21.30
C PHE A 80 20.61 25.84 -21.70
N ASP A 81 21.56 25.85 -20.77
CA ASP A 81 22.91 25.32 -21.04
C ASP A 81 22.99 23.81 -20.71
N GLU A 82 22.01 23.31 -19.96
CA GLU A 82 21.81 21.91 -19.60
C GLU A 82 20.32 21.64 -19.33
N THR A 83 19.95 20.37 -19.18
CA THR A 83 18.57 20.01 -18.78
C THR A 83 18.25 20.58 -17.41
N SER A 84 17.30 21.50 -17.35
CA SER A 84 16.98 22.24 -16.14
C SER A 84 15.52 22.71 -16.10
N ARG A 85 15.07 23.05 -14.90
CA ARG A 85 13.81 23.76 -14.64
C ARG A 85 14.09 24.99 -13.78
N PHE A 86 13.68 26.16 -14.24
CA PHE A 86 13.91 27.43 -13.53
C PHE A 86 12.59 28.12 -13.25
N LEU A 87 12.49 28.68 -12.05
CA LEU A 87 11.32 29.39 -11.59
C LEU A 87 11.65 30.87 -11.32
N TRP A 88 10.89 31.75 -11.95
CA TRP A 88 10.92 33.20 -11.73
C TRP A 88 9.62 33.62 -11.07
N GLN A 89 9.66 34.65 -10.24
CA GLN A 89 8.56 35.03 -9.36
C GLN A 89 8.23 36.52 -9.46
N LEU A 90 6.95 36.85 -9.29
CA LEU A 90 6.51 38.14 -8.80
C LEU A 90 5.98 37.92 -7.37
N PRO A 91 6.73 38.32 -6.32
CA PRO A 91 6.30 38.13 -4.95
C PRO A 91 5.07 38.99 -4.64
N MET A 92 4.11 38.42 -3.91
CA MET A 92 3.06 39.24 -3.31
C MET A 92 3.69 40.11 -2.22
N THR A 93 3.25 41.37 -2.12
CA THR A 93 3.74 42.31 -1.09
C THR A 93 3.48 41.82 0.34
N ARG A 94 2.44 41.00 0.51
CA ARG A 94 2.14 40.21 1.69
C ARG A 94 1.50 38.89 1.26
N GLN A 95 1.69 37.85 2.06
CA GLN A 95 0.99 36.59 1.85
C GLN A 95 -0.53 36.79 1.98
N VAL A 96 -1.31 36.30 1.02
CA VAL A 96 -2.76 36.53 0.96
C VAL A 96 -3.51 35.27 1.38
N PRO A 97 -4.46 35.34 2.33
CA PRO A 97 -5.36 34.21 2.64
C PRO A 97 -6.06 33.65 1.41
N VAL A 98 -6.04 32.33 1.24
CA VAL A 98 -6.72 31.66 0.12
C VAL A 98 -7.98 30.97 0.63
N ALA A 99 -9.01 31.78 0.87
CA ALA A 99 -10.34 31.37 1.32
C ALA A 99 -11.38 32.38 0.81
N GLY A 100 -12.68 32.07 0.94
CA GLY A 100 -13.73 32.87 0.33
C GLY A 100 -13.81 32.63 -1.17
N ARG A 101 -13.54 33.66 -1.98
CA ARG A 101 -13.50 33.60 -3.45
C ARG A 101 -12.24 34.30 -3.93
N LEU A 102 -11.35 33.61 -4.62
CA LEU A 102 -10.11 34.22 -5.11
C LEU A 102 -9.73 33.62 -6.45
N ALA A 103 -9.79 34.44 -7.50
CA ALA A 103 -9.46 34.02 -8.86
C ALA A 103 -8.16 34.67 -9.30
N PHE A 104 -7.34 33.90 -10.02
CA PHE A 104 -6.19 34.39 -10.76
C PHE A 104 -6.50 34.40 -12.26
N SER A 105 -6.03 35.43 -12.96
CA SER A 105 -5.90 35.40 -14.42
C SER A 105 -4.63 36.11 -14.88
N GLY A 106 -4.08 35.68 -16.00
CA GLY A 106 -2.94 36.32 -16.65
C GLY A 106 -2.89 36.05 -18.15
N ARG A 107 -2.22 36.93 -18.88
CA ARG A 107 -1.99 36.78 -20.32
C ARG A 107 -0.54 36.39 -20.57
N MET A 108 -0.35 35.37 -21.40
CA MET A 108 0.97 34.87 -21.77
C MET A 108 1.07 34.75 -23.28
N LEU A 109 2.22 35.13 -23.83
CA LEU A 109 2.58 34.90 -25.23
C LEU A 109 3.97 34.27 -25.31
N VAL A 110 4.03 33.11 -25.94
CA VAL A 110 5.28 32.38 -26.21
C VAL A 110 5.78 32.76 -27.59
N GLY A 111 6.91 33.46 -27.64
CA GLY A 111 7.50 34.04 -28.84
C GLY A 111 8.02 33.00 -29.83
N GLN A 112 8.08 33.40 -31.10
CA GLN A 112 8.65 32.57 -32.17
C GLN A 112 10.12 32.25 -31.89
N GLY A 113 10.50 30.97 -32.05
CA GLY A 113 11.84 30.46 -31.73
C GLY A 113 11.99 29.85 -30.33
N THR A 114 10.91 29.77 -29.55
CA THR A 114 10.88 28.94 -28.34
C THR A 114 10.96 27.46 -28.72
N THR A 115 11.90 26.74 -28.11
CA THR A 115 12.12 25.29 -28.26
C THR A 115 12.02 24.53 -26.94
N GLY A 116 12.04 25.25 -25.80
CA GLY A 116 11.70 24.72 -24.48
C GLY A 116 10.21 24.86 -24.15
N GLU A 117 9.88 24.74 -22.87
CA GLU A 117 8.52 24.80 -22.35
C GLU A 117 8.39 25.87 -21.27
N VAL A 118 7.24 26.55 -21.23
CA VAL A 118 6.96 27.59 -20.24
C VAL A 118 5.49 27.61 -19.83
N THR A 119 5.23 28.06 -18.62
CA THR A 119 3.89 28.29 -18.11
C THR A 119 3.87 29.35 -17.01
N LEU A 120 2.68 29.81 -16.67
CA LEU A 120 2.38 30.87 -15.72
C LEU A 120 1.43 30.34 -14.66
N GLY A 121 1.72 30.53 -13.38
CA GLY A 121 0.81 30.16 -12.30
C GLY A 121 1.13 30.86 -10.98
N VAL A 122 0.88 30.19 -9.85
CA VAL A 122 1.04 30.80 -8.51
C VAL A 122 1.72 29.83 -7.54
N SER A 123 2.24 30.34 -6.41
CA SER A 123 2.76 29.51 -5.32
C SER A 123 1.97 29.73 -4.04
N PHE A 124 1.76 28.65 -3.30
CA PHE A 124 1.14 28.68 -1.97
C PHE A 124 2.13 28.23 -0.89
N CYS A 125 2.04 28.82 0.30
CA CYS A 125 2.56 28.23 1.52
C CYS A 125 1.43 27.70 2.41
N PHE A 126 1.77 26.77 3.31
CA PHE A 126 0.80 26.00 4.08
C PHE A 126 1.05 26.12 5.59
N PRO A 127 0.91 27.33 6.17
CA PRO A 127 1.01 27.48 7.62
C PRO A 127 -0.05 26.62 8.33
N PRO A 128 0.25 26.12 9.55
CA PRO A 128 1.46 26.42 10.34
C PRO A 128 2.74 25.68 9.94
N THR A 129 2.71 24.85 8.89
CA THR A 129 3.93 24.18 8.39
C THR A 129 4.83 25.15 7.61
N THR A 130 6.07 24.73 7.35
CA THR A 130 7.04 25.51 6.55
C THR A 130 7.03 25.15 5.06
N HIS A 131 6.07 24.33 4.62
CA HIS A 131 6.01 23.85 3.23
C HIS A 131 5.45 24.93 2.30
N THR A 132 6.00 24.94 1.09
CA THR A 132 5.52 25.76 -0.04
C THR A 132 5.44 24.88 -1.28
N ALA A 133 4.48 25.16 -2.16
CA ALA A 133 4.35 24.46 -3.42
C ALA A 133 4.02 25.43 -4.55
N CYS A 134 4.73 25.23 -5.66
CA CYS A 134 4.47 25.94 -6.90
C CYS A 134 3.39 25.24 -7.70
N THR A 135 2.55 26.03 -8.34
CA THR A 135 1.41 25.56 -9.11
C THR A 135 1.51 26.19 -10.47
N ALA A 136 1.88 25.38 -11.45
CA ALA A 136 1.61 25.70 -12.84
C ALA A 136 0.20 25.16 -13.16
N PRO A 137 -0.53 25.76 -14.11
CA PRO A 137 -1.61 25.05 -14.78
C PRO A 137 -1.03 23.77 -15.40
N ASN A 138 -1.85 22.74 -15.55
CA ASN A 138 -1.38 21.43 -16.02
C ASN A 138 -0.75 21.49 -17.42
N THR A 139 -0.98 22.57 -18.16
CA THR A 139 -0.47 22.79 -19.51
C THR A 139 0.82 23.62 -19.50
N PHE A 140 1.89 23.05 -20.04
CA PHE A 140 3.08 23.77 -20.48
C PHE A 140 2.97 24.12 -21.96
N TYR A 141 3.49 25.29 -22.33
CA TYR A 141 3.42 25.80 -23.69
C TYR A 141 4.81 25.81 -24.32
N ARG A 142 4.92 25.22 -25.52
CA ARG A 142 6.09 25.35 -26.40
C ARG A 142 5.94 26.49 -27.41
N ALA A 143 4.70 26.82 -27.74
CA ALA A 143 4.33 27.91 -28.63
C ALA A 143 2.90 28.36 -28.33
N THR A 144 2.59 29.60 -28.72
CA THR A 144 1.23 30.17 -28.70
C THR A 144 0.82 30.66 -30.09
N ASN A 145 1.60 30.32 -31.12
CA ASN A 145 1.38 30.69 -32.52
C ASN A 145 1.18 32.20 -32.77
N GLY A 146 1.75 33.04 -31.90
CA GLY A 146 1.66 34.49 -32.00
C GLY A 146 0.41 35.09 -31.33
N GLU A 147 -0.38 34.29 -30.62
CA GLU A 147 -1.57 34.73 -29.89
C GLU A 147 -1.34 34.79 -28.39
N TRP A 148 -2.02 35.71 -27.71
CA TRP A 148 -2.01 35.79 -26.25
C TRP A 148 -2.98 34.76 -25.67
N VAL A 149 -2.46 33.80 -24.91
CA VAL A 149 -3.29 32.82 -24.19
C VAL A 149 -3.68 33.36 -22.81
N THR A 150 -4.91 33.10 -22.39
CA THR A 150 -5.35 33.36 -21.01
C THR A 150 -5.11 32.13 -20.15
N LEU A 151 -4.43 32.32 -19.04
CA LEU A 151 -4.38 31.34 -17.97
C LEU A 151 -5.20 31.88 -16.82
N ALA A 152 -6.17 31.10 -16.34
CA ALA A 152 -7.03 31.46 -15.22
C ALA A 152 -7.23 30.26 -14.31
N ASP A 153 -7.37 30.53 -13.01
CA ASP A 153 -7.54 29.48 -12.00
C ASP A 153 -8.39 29.98 -10.82
N ASP A 154 -9.17 29.08 -10.22
CA ASP A 154 -9.84 29.32 -8.93
C ASP A 154 -8.91 28.84 -7.82
N LEU A 155 -8.32 29.80 -7.10
CA LEU A 155 -7.23 29.52 -6.17
C LEU A 155 -7.69 28.74 -4.95
N VAL A 156 -8.98 28.81 -4.58
CA VAL A 156 -9.51 28.15 -3.38
C VAL A 156 -9.52 26.61 -3.52
N PRO A 157 -10.26 25.99 -4.46
CA PRO A 157 -10.22 24.55 -4.67
C PRO A 157 -8.82 24.07 -5.09
N ARG A 158 -8.09 24.87 -5.88
CA ARG A 158 -6.71 24.57 -6.28
C ARG A 158 -5.79 24.41 -5.07
N SER A 159 -5.76 25.40 -4.18
CA SER A 159 -4.87 25.39 -3.01
C SER A 159 -5.17 24.23 -2.05
N ARG A 160 -6.44 23.83 -1.89
CA ARG A 160 -6.84 22.67 -1.09
C ARG A 160 -6.29 21.36 -1.65
N ALA A 161 -6.44 21.14 -2.96
CA ALA A 161 -5.92 19.93 -3.61
C ALA A 161 -4.40 19.80 -3.45
N ILE A 162 -3.67 20.91 -3.57
CA ILE A 162 -2.22 20.93 -3.41
C ILE A 162 -1.81 20.79 -1.95
N ALA A 163 -2.50 21.45 -1.02
CA ALA A 163 -2.26 21.28 0.40
C ALA A 163 -2.36 19.80 0.78
N GLN A 164 -3.39 19.09 0.31
CA GLN A 164 -3.56 17.66 0.52
C GLN A 164 -2.39 16.86 -0.05
N SER A 165 -1.97 17.14 -1.28
CA SER A 165 -0.83 16.47 -1.91
C SER A 165 0.49 16.71 -1.18
N VAL A 166 0.76 17.96 -0.77
CA VAL A 166 2.01 18.37 -0.14
C VAL A 166 2.10 17.78 1.27
N MET A 167 1.06 17.91 2.08
CA MET A 167 1.04 17.31 3.42
C MET A 167 1.20 15.79 3.33
N GLY A 168 0.44 15.12 2.48
CA GLY A 168 0.56 13.67 2.27
C GLY A 168 1.93 13.20 1.77
N SER A 169 2.75 14.08 1.20
CA SER A 169 4.09 13.73 0.68
C SER A 169 5.23 14.00 1.66
N TYR A 170 5.06 14.92 2.61
CA TYR A 170 6.18 15.43 3.41
C TYR A 170 5.96 15.36 4.93
N THR A 171 4.72 15.33 5.41
CA THR A 171 4.40 15.29 6.84
C THR A 171 3.75 13.97 7.24
N ALA A 172 3.84 13.64 8.52
CA ALA A 172 3.12 12.48 9.07
C ALA A 172 1.85 12.94 9.77
N GLY A 173 0.70 12.39 9.36
CA GLY A 173 -0.59 12.60 10.02
C GLY A 173 -1.24 13.97 9.83
N ILE A 174 -0.68 14.86 9.00
CA ILE A 174 -1.28 16.16 8.68
C ILE A 174 -2.03 16.05 7.35
N THR A 175 -3.25 16.58 7.29
CA THR A 175 -4.06 16.68 6.08
C THR A 175 -4.04 18.10 5.51
N GLY A 176 -4.44 18.24 4.24
CA GLY A 176 -4.59 19.54 3.60
C GLY A 176 -5.64 20.43 4.27
N GLU A 177 -6.60 19.86 4.98
CA GLU A 177 -7.65 20.58 5.70
C GLU A 177 -7.16 21.23 7.01
N GLN A 178 -6.08 20.69 7.58
CA GLN A 178 -5.49 21.15 8.84
C GLN A 178 -4.53 22.33 8.65
N VAL A 179 -4.16 22.63 7.40
CA VAL A 179 -3.32 23.78 7.04
C VAL A 179 -4.17 24.88 6.40
N SER A 180 -3.63 26.09 6.39
CA SER A 180 -4.33 27.29 5.90
C SER A 180 -3.54 27.91 4.76
N PRO A 181 -3.82 27.54 3.49
CA PRO A 181 -3.04 28.01 2.35
C PRO A 181 -2.97 29.53 2.26
N ARG A 182 -1.79 30.06 1.93
CA ARG A 182 -1.62 31.49 1.61
C ARG A 182 -0.92 31.63 0.28
N LEU A 183 -1.42 32.54 -0.56
CA LEU A 183 -0.79 32.91 -1.82
C LEU A 183 0.45 33.75 -1.54
N GLU A 184 1.60 33.31 -2.05
CA GLU A 184 2.89 33.98 -1.81
C GLU A 184 3.36 34.80 -3.01
N ARG A 185 3.03 34.37 -4.23
CA ARG A 185 3.62 34.89 -5.47
C ARG A 185 2.92 34.38 -6.72
N ILE A 186 3.07 35.13 -7.81
CA ILE A 186 2.85 34.67 -9.18
C ILE A 186 4.17 34.11 -9.71
N MET A 187 4.12 33.05 -10.51
CA MET A 187 5.24 32.22 -10.89
C MET A 187 5.33 32.01 -12.41
N LEU A 188 6.54 32.10 -12.95
CA LEU A 188 6.91 31.67 -14.29
C LEU A 188 7.75 30.40 -14.16
N ASP A 189 7.30 29.29 -14.74
CA ASP A 189 7.97 27.99 -14.67
C ASP A 189 8.46 27.59 -16.07
N LEU A 190 9.78 27.54 -16.23
CA LEU A 190 10.46 27.30 -17.50
C LEU A 190 11.22 25.99 -17.43
N ARG A 191 11.10 25.16 -18.46
CA ARG A 191 11.76 23.85 -18.59
C ARG A 191 12.43 23.72 -19.95
N GLY A 192 13.59 23.08 -19.98
CA GLY A 192 14.29 22.86 -21.24
C GLY A 192 15.55 22.01 -21.08
N GLU A 193 16.01 21.50 -22.20
CA GLU A 193 17.27 20.75 -22.38
C GLU A 193 18.40 21.66 -22.89
N ALA A 194 19.64 21.18 -22.85
CA ALA A 194 20.79 21.91 -23.35
C ALA A 194 20.58 22.44 -24.79
N GLY A 195 20.81 23.73 -25.00
CA GLY A 195 20.62 24.42 -26.29
C GLY A 195 19.18 24.85 -26.60
N GLN A 196 18.19 24.45 -25.81
CA GLN A 196 16.82 24.95 -25.97
C GLN A 196 16.69 26.38 -25.46
N ARG A 197 15.70 27.11 -26.01
CA ARG A 197 15.44 28.52 -25.71
C ARG A 197 13.97 28.71 -25.37
N VAL A 198 13.66 29.64 -24.47
CA VAL A 198 12.31 30.12 -24.19
C VAL A 198 12.27 31.63 -24.36
N VAL A 199 11.29 32.11 -25.13
CA VAL A 199 10.96 33.53 -25.30
C VAL A 199 9.55 33.74 -24.77
N LEU A 200 9.41 34.41 -23.63
CA LEU A 200 8.16 34.57 -22.90
C LEU A 200 7.79 36.06 -22.82
N TYR A 201 6.52 36.37 -23.06
CA TYR A 201 5.89 37.64 -22.74
C TYR A 201 4.72 37.41 -21.77
N VAL A 202 4.57 38.26 -20.76
CA VAL A 202 3.51 38.19 -19.73
C VAL A 202 2.89 39.57 -19.55
N ASP A 203 1.56 39.60 -19.46
CA ASP A 203 0.78 40.82 -19.33
C ASP A 203 -0.55 40.56 -18.59
N ASP A 204 -1.29 41.62 -18.26
CA ASP A 204 -2.63 41.60 -17.66
C ASP A 204 -2.79 40.60 -16.50
N LEU A 205 -1.83 40.57 -15.57
CA LEU A 205 -1.94 39.73 -14.38
C LEU A 205 -2.99 40.34 -13.43
N GLU A 206 -3.97 39.56 -13.02
CA GLU A 206 -5.02 39.96 -12.09
C GLU A 206 -5.24 38.86 -11.05
N ILE A 207 -5.33 39.24 -9.78
CA ILE A 207 -5.87 38.41 -8.72
C ILE A 207 -7.00 39.20 -8.07
N ARG A 208 -8.20 38.64 -8.03
CA ARG A 208 -9.37 39.35 -7.53
C ARG A 208 -10.34 38.44 -6.78
N GLY A 209 -11.03 39.03 -5.82
CA GLY A 209 -12.14 38.38 -5.14
C GLY A 209 -12.36 38.91 -3.73
N GLU A 210 -12.82 38.03 -2.84
CA GLU A 210 -13.13 38.32 -1.44
C GLU A 210 -12.35 37.34 -0.56
N VAL A 211 -11.47 37.87 0.29
CA VAL A 211 -10.62 37.09 1.21
C VAL A 211 -10.97 37.41 2.65
N PRO A 212 -10.80 36.50 3.61
CA PRO A 212 -11.00 36.82 5.02
C PRO A 212 -10.06 37.94 5.53
N THR A 213 -10.47 38.63 6.58
CA THR A 213 -9.54 39.48 7.35
C THR A 213 -8.42 38.62 7.97
N GLU A 214 -7.26 39.23 8.19
CA GLU A 214 -6.11 38.52 8.79
C GLU A 214 -6.41 37.96 10.19
N GLU A 215 -7.25 38.64 10.96
CA GLU A 215 -7.69 38.19 12.28
C GLU A 215 -8.58 36.95 12.18
N ALA A 216 -9.62 36.99 11.33
CA ALA A 216 -10.50 35.85 11.10
C ALA A 216 -9.73 34.64 10.58
N TYR A 217 -8.83 34.84 9.60
CA TYR A 217 -8.05 33.74 9.03
C TYR A 217 -7.06 33.12 10.04
N ARG A 218 -6.52 33.93 10.97
CA ARG A 218 -5.65 33.42 12.04
C ARG A 218 -6.42 32.57 13.04
N GLY A 219 -7.64 32.97 13.41
CA GLY A 219 -8.52 32.18 14.27
C GLY A 219 -8.84 30.82 13.64
N GLU A 220 -9.29 30.84 12.38
CA GLU A 220 -9.56 29.64 11.58
C GLU A 220 -8.33 28.73 11.44
N THR A 221 -7.14 29.32 11.22
CA THR A 221 -5.88 28.55 11.15
C THR A 221 -5.61 27.82 12.46
N ALA A 222 -5.80 28.47 13.60
CA ALA A 222 -5.58 27.86 14.90
C ALA A 222 -6.57 26.71 15.17
N GLU A 223 -7.84 26.89 14.82
CA GLU A 223 -8.88 25.86 14.95
C GLU A 223 -8.61 24.63 14.08
N ARG A 224 -8.26 24.85 12.81
CA ARG A 224 -7.89 23.77 11.87
C ARG A 224 -6.65 23.00 12.31
N TRP A 225 -5.68 23.71 12.89
CA TRP A 225 -4.42 23.12 13.33
C TRP A 225 -4.51 22.38 14.68
N ALA A 226 -5.49 22.72 15.53
CA ALA A 226 -5.57 22.19 16.88
C ALA A 226 -5.53 20.64 16.96
N PRO A 227 -6.27 19.88 16.12
CA PRO A 227 -6.19 18.42 16.14
C PRO A 227 -4.82 17.87 15.75
N ALA A 228 -4.16 18.48 14.76
CA ALA A 228 -2.82 18.07 14.33
C ALA A 228 -1.78 18.36 15.43
N LYS A 229 -1.91 19.50 16.11
CA LYS A 229 -1.07 19.84 17.26
C LYS A 229 -1.27 18.88 18.43
N GLU A 230 -2.51 18.53 18.75
CA GLU A 230 -2.83 17.57 19.81
C GLU A 230 -2.23 16.19 19.51
N ALA A 231 -2.41 15.68 18.29
CA ALA A 231 -1.82 14.42 17.86
C ALA A 231 -0.28 14.43 17.92
N PHE A 232 0.34 15.54 17.50
CA PHE A 232 1.78 15.75 17.61
C PHE A 232 2.25 15.72 19.07
N ASP A 233 1.63 16.50 19.94
CA ASP A 233 2.02 16.60 21.36
C ASP A 233 1.88 15.23 22.06
N ASN A 234 0.78 14.50 21.80
CA ASN A 234 0.55 13.15 22.31
C ASN A 234 1.63 12.14 21.85
N THR A 235 2.03 12.22 20.58
CA THR A 235 3.09 11.38 20.02
C THR A 235 4.42 11.64 20.73
N LEU A 236 4.79 12.92 20.92
CA LEU A 236 6.03 13.26 21.60
C LEU A 236 6.04 12.88 23.08
N THR A 237 4.91 13.02 23.77
CA THR A 237 4.77 12.53 25.16
C THR A 237 4.97 11.02 25.24
N THR A 238 4.43 10.29 24.26
CA THR A 238 4.59 8.83 24.17
C THR A 238 6.06 8.46 23.95
N TRP A 239 6.74 9.09 23.00
CA TRP A 239 8.15 8.85 22.74
C TRP A 239 9.05 9.21 23.91
N ASP A 240 8.83 10.35 24.59
CA ASP A 240 9.59 10.70 25.80
C ASP A 240 9.47 9.61 26.86
N ALA A 241 8.24 9.14 27.13
CA ALA A 241 7.98 8.12 28.13
C ALA A 241 8.66 6.80 27.77
N GLN A 242 8.55 6.37 26.51
CA GLN A 242 9.18 5.14 26.03
C GLN A 242 10.71 5.22 26.03
N LEU A 243 11.29 6.34 25.58
CA LEU A 243 12.74 6.56 25.62
C LEU A 243 13.27 6.63 27.07
N GLY A 244 12.50 7.21 28.00
CA GLY A 244 12.82 7.24 29.43
C GLY A 244 12.79 5.85 30.06
N ASP A 245 11.73 5.08 29.80
CA ASP A 245 11.60 3.70 30.27
C ASP A 245 12.70 2.79 29.70
N ALA A 246 12.98 2.90 28.39
CA ALA A 246 14.06 2.18 27.73
C ALA A 246 15.42 2.47 28.36
N GLU A 247 15.75 3.74 28.61
CA GLU A 247 16.99 4.13 29.29
C GLU A 247 17.08 3.54 30.70
N GLY A 248 16.00 3.60 31.47
CA GLY A 248 15.92 3.02 32.81
C GLY A 248 16.18 1.51 32.80
N LYS A 249 15.51 0.78 31.90
CA LYS A 249 15.68 -0.67 31.72
C LYS A 249 17.08 -1.03 31.26
N LEU A 250 17.65 -0.31 30.29
CA LEU A 250 19.02 -0.52 29.82
C LEU A 250 20.04 -0.28 30.94
N ARG A 251 19.85 0.75 31.77
CA ARG A 251 20.74 1.05 32.90
C ARG A 251 20.69 -0.02 33.99
N ALA A 252 19.54 -0.65 34.19
CA ALA A 252 19.37 -1.76 35.13
C ALA A 252 20.09 -3.06 34.70
N LEU A 253 20.47 -3.19 33.42
CA LEU A 253 21.24 -4.33 32.93
C LEU A 253 22.74 -4.16 33.24
N THR A 254 23.16 -4.72 34.38
CA THR A 254 24.56 -4.77 34.84
C THR A 254 25.16 -6.16 34.66
N ASP A 255 26.49 -6.27 34.78
CA ASP A 255 27.21 -7.55 34.80
C ASP A 255 26.95 -8.44 33.57
N LEU A 256 26.70 -7.79 32.43
CA LEU A 256 26.49 -8.47 31.15
C LEU A 256 27.79 -9.05 30.60
N ARG A 257 27.68 -10.22 29.98
CA ARG A 257 28.77 -10.84 29.21
C ARG A 257 28.99 -10.11 27.87
N PRO A 258 30.14 -10.31 27.19
CA PRO A 258 30.58 -9.43 26.10
C PRO A 258 29.55 -9.21 24.99
N THR A 259 28.86 -10.26 24.53
CA THR A 259 27.87 -10.15 23.45
C THR A 259 26.67 -9.29 23.89
N ALA A 260 26.11 -9.57 25.07
CA ALA A 260 25.01 -8.80 25.63
C ALA A 260 25.41 -7.36 26.00
N ALA A 261 26.64 -7.15 26.46
CA ALA A 261 27.17 -5.83 26.76
C ALA A 261 27.26 -4.95 25.51
N ALA A 262 27.70 -5.52 24.38
CA ALA A 262 27.70 -4.83 23.09
C ALA A 262 26.28 -4.47 22.63
N MET A 263 25.33 -5.41 22.70
CA MET A 263 23.91 -5.14 22.40
C MET A 263 23.36 -3.99 23.27
N ARG A 264 23.61 -4.01 24.58
CA ARG A 264 23.19 -2.93 25.48
C ARG A 264 23.79 -1.59 25.07
N GLN A 265 25.07 -1.56 24.71
CA GLN A 265 25.75 -0.35 24.29
C GLN A 265 25.13 0.25 23.03
N THR A 266 24.88 -0.56 22.00
CA THR A 266 24.19 -0.12 20.79
C THR A 266 22.79 0.45 21.09
N ALA A 267 22.04 -0.19 22.00
CA ALA A 267 20.72 0.28 22.39
C ALA A 267 20.79 1.64 23.12
N VAL A 268 21.79 1.83 23.99
CA VAL A 268 22.03 3.10 24.69
C VAL A 268 22.36 4.22 23.71
N GLU A 269 23.26 3.96 22.75
CA GLU A 269 23.66 4.93 21.73
C GLU A 269 22.49 5.36 20.86
N LYS A 270 21.69 4.40 20.37
CA LYS A 270 20.53 4.73 19.52
C LYS A 270 19.42 5.43 20.30
N THR A 271 19.19 5.04 21.56
CA THR A 271 18.26 5.75 22.45
C THR A 271 18.68 7.22 22.66
N ALA A 272 19.98 7.46 22.84
CA ALA A 272 20.53 8.81 22.98
C ALA A 272 20.40 9.63 21.69
N GLU A 273 20.64 9.02 20.52
CA GLU A 273 20.44 9.65 19.21
C GLU A 273 18.99 10.12 19.02
N LEU A 274 18.01 9.26 19.29
CA LEU A 274 16.59 9.61 19.16
C LEU A 274 16.17 10.71 20.14
N LYS A 275 16.68 10.67 21.38
CA LYS A 275 16.48 11.77 22.34
C LYS A 275 17.02 13.10 21.81
N ALA A 276 18.19 13.10 21.16
CA ALA A 276 18.74 14.32 20.57
C ALA A 276 17.87 14.88 19.43
N LYS A 277 17.20 14.02 18.66
CA LYS A 277 16.26 14.42 17.59
C LYS A 277 14.96 15.05 18.11
N MET A 278 14.55 14.76 19.35
CA MET A 278 13.31 15.29 19.93
C MET A 278 13.29 16.82 20.03
N GLY A 279 14.43 17.47 20.28
CA GLY A 279 14.53 18.94 20.38
C GLY A 279 14.16 19.66 19.07
N PRO A 280 14.85 19.35 17.95
CA PRO A 280 14.48 19.87 16.62
C PRO A 280 13.03 19.57 16.21
N ILE A 281 12.52 18.37 16.52
CA ILE A 281 11.12 17.98 16.21
C ILE A 281 10.14 18.89 16.97
N ARG A 282 10.35 19.08 18.29
CA ARG A 282 9.55 20.00 19.12
C ARG A 282 9.57 21.43 18.60
N ALA A 283 10.75 21.92 18.21
CA ALA A 283 10.90 23.27 17.68
C ALA A 283 10.14 23.48 16.37
N ARG A 284 10.05 22.44 15.53
CA ARG A 284 9.31 22.47 14.26
C ARG A 284 7.79 22.39 14.44
N GLY A 285 7.32 21.70 15.48
CA GLY A 285 5.90 21.63 15.85
C GLY A 285 5.04 20.66 15.04
N TYR A 286 5.67 19.81 14.21
CA TYR A 286 5.03 18.73 13.47
C TYR A 286 6.05 17.65 13.05
N LEU A 287 5.56 16.46 12.73
CA LEU A 287 6.37 15.32 12.29
C LEU A 287 6.59 15.33 10.77
N ASN A 288 7.82 15.04 10.35
CA ASN A 288 8.12 14.68 8.97
C ASN A 288 7.70 13.23 8.71
N LEU A 289 7.46 12.90 7.44
CA LEU A 289 6.95 11.59 7.03
C LEU A 289 7.78 10.38 7.55
N ALA A 290 9.10 10.52 7.65
CA ALA A 290 10.00 9.42 8.04
C ALA A 290 10.17 9.24 9.56
N GLU A 291 9.84 10.25 10.37
CA GLU A 291 10.17 10.25 11.80
C GLU A 291 9.37 9.21 12.60
N PRO A 292 8.06 9.01 12.39
CA PRO A 292 7.33 7.94 13.08
C PRO A 292 7.92 6.56 12.84
N ALA A 293 8.21 6.23 11.57
CA ALA A 293 8.80 4.94 11.22
C ALA A 293 10.17 4.72 11.90
N GLU A 294 10.97 5.78 12.06
CA GLU A 294 12.24 5.69 12.78
C GLU A 294 12.03 5.47 14.29
N PHE A 295 11.23 6.30 14.95
CA PHE A 295 11.03 6.26 16.39
C PHE A 295 10.26 5.01 16.82
N ASP A 296 9.06 4.81 16.27
CA ASP A 296 8.20 3.69 16.62
C ASP A 296 8.85 2.36 16.22
N GLY A 297 9.55 2.33 15.09
CA GLY A 297 10.29 1.15 14.63
C GLY A 297 11.38 0.72 15.62
N PHE A 298 12.23 1.66 16.05
CA PHE A 298 13.28 1.35 17.02
C PHE A 298 12.71 1.05 18.41
N LEU A 299 11.78 1.86 18.91
CA LEU A 299 11.21 1.68 20.26
C LEU A 299 10.43 0.39 20.37
N GLY A 300 9.65 0.03 19.34
CA GLY A 300 8.96 -1.26 19.27
C GLY A 300 9.94 -2.43 19.26
N THR A 301 10.99 -2.37 18.44
CA THR A 301 12.03 -3.41 18.39
C THR A 301 12.74 -3.56 19.73
N LEU A 302 13.17 -2.43 20.33
CA LEU A 302 13.89 -2.42 21.60
C LEU A 302 13.02 -2.97 22.75
N ALA A 303 11.76 -2.56 22.83
CA ALA A 303 10.85 -3.04 23.86
C ALA A 303 10.72 -4.57 23.84
N GLN A 304 10.69 -5.17 22.65
CA GLN A 304 10.62 -6.62 22.47
C GLN A 304 11.98 -7.31 22.69
N SER A 305 13.10 -6.66 22.36
CA SER A 305 14.43 -7.25 22.46
C SER A 305 15.09 -7.09 23.83
N LEU A 306 14.61 -6.17 24.69
CA LEU A 306 15.18 -5.91 26.02
C LEU A 306 15.32 -7.19 26.87
N PRO A 307 14.30 -8.06 26.98
CA PRO A 307 14.45 -9.35 27.68
C PRO A 307 15.52 -10.26 27.06
N ASN A 308 15.75 -10.15 25.74
CA ASN A 308 16.74 -10.96 25.05
C ASN A 308 18.17 -10.56 25.42
N ILE A 309 18.45 -9.29 25.77
CA ILE A 309 19.81 -8.88 26.17
C ILE A 309 20.27 -9.70 27.38
N GLN A 310 19.41 -9.85 28.40
CA GLN A 310 19.71 -10.68 29.56
C GLN A 310 19.79 -12.17 29.17
N ALA A 311 18.85 -12.66 28.37
CA ALA A 311 18.83 -14.06 27.95
C ALA A 311 20.08 -14.46 27.12
N VAL A 312 20.57 -13.58 26.25
CA VAL A 312 21.85 -13.74 25.54
C VAL A 312 22.98 -13.84 26.54
N SER A 313 23.04 -12.91 27.51
CA SER A 313 24.04 -12.93 28.57
C SER A 313 24.02 -14.28 29.28
N ASP A 314 22.86 -14.75 29.74
CA ASP A 314 22.71 -15.99 30.49
C ASP A 314 23.14 -17.23 29.70
N ARG A 315 22.77 -17.30 28.42
CA ARG A 315 23.02 -18.45 27.53
C ARG A 315 24.42 -18.47 26.91
N GLU A 316 25.21 -17.40 26.99
CA GLU A 316 26.54 -17.35 26.38
C GLU A 316 27.51 -18.46 26.88
N THR A 317 27.28 -18.97 28.10
CA THR A 317 28.06 -20.03 28.78
C THR A 317 27.68 -21.45 28.38
N THR A 318 26.56 -21.67 27.69
CA THR A 318 26.11 -23.03 27.36
C THR A 318 26.83 -23.64 26.15
N GLY A 319 27.76 -22.89 25.52
CA GLY A 319 28.57 -23.38 24.40
C GLY A 319 27.80 -23.61 23.09
N GLY A 320 26.52 -23.20 23.02
CA GLY A 320 25.71 -23.33 21.80
C GLY A 320 26.29 -22.51 20.64
N ARG A 321 26.23 -23.09 19.43
CA ARG A 321 26.72 -22.49 18.17
C ARG A 321 25.83 -21.34 17.66
N ALA A 322 24.57 -21.30 18.11
CA ALA A 322 23.59 -20.30 17.72
C ALA A 322 22.58 -20.03 18.84
N PHE A 323 21.91 -18.88 18.78
CA PHE A 323 20.69 -18.61 19.50
C PHE A 323 19.47 -18.83 18.59
N VAL A 324 18.38 -19.33 19.16
CA VAL A 324 17.10 -19.45 18.47
C VAL A 324 16.12 -18.45 19.05
N TYR A 325 15.57 -17.60 18.19
CA TYR A 325 14.51 -16.67 18.52
C TYR A 325 13.22 -17.15 17.90
N VAL A 326 12.16 -17.22 18.69
CA VAL A 326 10.79 -17.38 18.18
C VAL A 326 10.24 -15.98 17.96
N VAL A 327 9.90 -15.67 16.71
CA VAL A 327 9.54 -14.34 16.26
C VAL A 327 8.12 -14.34 15.69
N PRO A 328 7.37 -13.23 15.77
CA PRO A 328 6.08 -13.12 15.09
C PRO A 328 6.25 -13.36 13.59
N PRO A 329 5.48 -14.27 12.96
CA PRO A 329 5.60 -14.53 11.52
C PRO A 329 5.13 -13.32 10.69
N ILE A 330 4.03 -12.69 11.07
CA ILE A 330 3.51 -11.48 10.42
C ILE A 330 3.88 -10.25 11.25
N SER A 331 4.84 -9.47 10.78
CA SER A 331 5.32 -8.28 11.49
C SER A 331 5.64 -7.14 10.53
N SER A 332 5.52 -5.90 11.01
CA SER A 332 6.03 -4.71 10.34
C SER A 332 7.53 -4.47 10.56
N ILE A 333 8.16 -5.27 11.42
CA ILE A 333 9.60 -5.23 11.72
C ILE A 333 10.31 -6.25 10.82
N LYS A 334 11.32 -5.79 10.09
CA LYS A 334 12.18 -6.65 9.28
C LYS A 334 13.06 -7.53 10.19
N VAL A 335 13.43 -8.70 9.68
CA VAL A 335 14.54 -9.49 10.23
C VAL A 335 15.63 -9.52 9.16
N LEU A 336 16.73 -8.82 9.41
CA LEU A 336 17.88 -8.72 8.52
C LEU A 336 19.05 -9.56 9.02
N PRO A 337 19.96 -9.98 8.12
CA PRO A 337 21.12 -10.79 8.49
C PRO A 337 22.03 -10.11 9.52
N ASP A 338 22.10 -8.79 9.53
CA ASP A 338 22.97 -7.97 10.39
C ASP A 338 22.22 -7.29 11.56
N ASP A 339 20.93 -7.57 11.73
CA ASP A 339 20.16 -7.01 12.84
C ASP A 339 20.76 -7.41 14.19
N THR A 340 21.05 -6.40 15.00
CA THR A 340 21.54 -6.59 16.37
C THR A 340 20.39 -6.95 17.33
N PHE A 341 19.18 -6.44 17.08
CA PHE A 341 18.01 -6.67 17.93
C PHE A 341 16.92 -7.37 17.14
N LEU A 342 16.54 -8.57 17.59
CA LEU A 342 15.45 -9.34 16.98
C LEU A 342 14.17 -9.17 17.80
N SER A 343 13.07 -8.91 17.08
CA SER A 343 11.70 -8.87 17.61
C SER A 343 11.23 -10.30 17.91
N GLY A 344 11.14 -10.67 19.17
CA GLY A 344 10.77 -12.03 19.58
C GLY A 344 11.40 -12.43 20.90
N ARG A 345 11.34 -13.71 21.24
CA ARG A 345 11.95 -14.26 22.47
C ARG A 345 12.95 -15.34 22.13
N ILE A 346 14.07 -15.37 22.85
CA ILE A 346 14.95 -16.55 22.82
C ILE A 346 14.19 -17.73 23.43
N GLY A 347 14.07 -18.82 22.68
CA GLY A 347 13.31 -19.98 23.14
C GLY A 347 13.39 -21.17 22.19
N GLU A 348 12.97 -22.31 22.72
CA GLU A 348 12.98 -23.61 22.03
C GLU A 348 11.54 -24.11 21.78
N GLU A 349 10.54 -23.23 21.90
CA GLU A 349 9.13 -23.59 21.72
C GLU A 349 8.43 -22.60 20.79
N LEU A 350 8.00 -23.11 19.64
CA LEU A 350 7.14 -22.46 18.66
C LEU A 350 5.72 -22.99 18.83
N SER A 351 4.77 -22.09 19.08
CA SER A 351 3.37 -22.46 19.37
C SER A 351 2.44 -21.82 18.35
N VAL A 352 1.52 -22.62 17.83
CA VAL A 352 0.60 -22.28 16.74
C VAL A 352 -0.81 -22.72 17.14
N THR A 353 -1.84 -21.93 16.82
CA THR A 353 -3.25 -22.26 17.09
C THR A 353 -4.06 -22.11 15.82
N ALA A 354 -4.76 -23.15 15.40
CA ALA A 354 -5.44 -23.17 14.11
C ALA A 354 -6.74 -23.99 14.15
N ALA A 355 -7.70 -23.62 13.31
CA ALA A 355 -8.87 -24.41 13.00
C ALA A 355 -8.55 -25.57 12.04
N ARG A 356 -9.49 -26.50 11.90
CA ARG A 356 -9.34 -27.62 10.96
C ARG A 356 -9.38 -27.11 9.52
N GLY A 357 -8.47 -27.59 8.68
CA GLY A 357 -8.32 -27.17 7.28
C GLY A 357 -7.63 -25.80 7.09
N GLU A 358 -7.12 -25.19 8.17
CA GLU A 358 -6.39 -23.91 8.12
C GLU A 358 -4.89 -24.12 7.88
N TYR A 359 -4.25 -23.12 7.26
CA TYR A 359 -2.81 -23.01 7.11
C TYR A 359 -2.32 -21.92 8.07
N GLU A 360 -1.68 -22.30 9.17
CA GLU A 360 -1.27 -21.34 10.20
C GLU A 360 0.26 -21.21 10.24
N PRO A 361 0.79 -19.97 10.25
CA PRO A 361 2.21 -19.73 10.19
C PRO A 361 2.87 -19.70 11.57
N GLY A 362 4.14 -20.06 11.58
CA GLY A 362 5.09 -19.82 12.66
C GLY A 362 6.41 -19.35 12.07
N SER A 363 7.25 -18.71 12.89
CA SER A 363 8.55 -18.24 12.43
C SER A 363 9.59 -18.30 13.55
N PHE A 364 10.82 -18.64 13.18
CA PHE A 364 11.95 -18.58 14.07
C PHE A 364 13.22 -18.10 13.35
N VAL A 365 14.18 -17.60 14.11
CA VAL A 365 15.45 -17.07 13.62
C VAL A 365 16.58 -17.80 14.30
N VAL A 366 17.54 -18.26 13.50
CA VAL A 366 18.83 -18.77 13.97
C VAL A 366 19.85 -17.63 13.87
N SER A 367 20.33 -17.16 15.02
CA SER A 367 21.39 -16.17 15.13
C SER A 367 22.70 -16.89 15.43
N ALA A 368 23.57 -16.99 14.42
CA ALA A 368 24.78 -17.80 14.48
C ALA A 368 25.90 -17.06 15.22
N ARG A 369 26.48 -17.68 16.25
CA ARG A 369 27.61 -17.10 17.00
C ARG A 369 28.94 -17.37 16.31
N GLU A 370 29.00 -18.50 15.61
CA GLU A 370 30.10 -18.93 14.75
C GLU A 370 29.54 -19.39 13.41
N LYS A 371 30.40 -19.61 12.41
CA LYS A 371 29.94 -20.09 11.11
C LYS A 371 29.33 -21.49 11.27
N VAL A 372 28.09 -21.66 10.79
CA VAL A 372 27.38 -22.94 10.76
C VAL A 372 27.22 -23.37 9.30
N THR A 373 27.83 -24.49 8.91
CA THR A 373 27.90 -24.92 7.49
C THR A 373 27.00 -26.14 7.26
N GLY A 374 26.22 -26.13 6.18
CA GLY A 374 25.38 -27.25 5.78
C GLY A 374 24.26 -27.58 6.76
N VAL A 375 23.58 -26.55 7.30
CA VAL A 375 22.41 -26.68 8.18
C VAL A 375 21.29 -27.42 7.46
N ARG A 376 20.85 -28.54 8.02
CA ARG A 376 19.73 -29.36 7.59
C ARG A 376 18.59 -29.23 8.58
N VAL A 377 17.38 -29.10 8.07
CA VAL A 377 16.16 -29.08 8.87
C VAL A 377 15.45 -30.42 8.74
N ALA A 378 15.11 -31.01 9.89
CA ALA A 378 14.28 -32.19 9.98
C ALA A 378 13.04 -31.88 10.83
N LYS A 379 11.92 -32.54 10.53
CA LYS A 379 10.64 -32.36 11.21
C LYS A 379 10.03 -33.71 11.54
N THR A 380 9.38 -33.82 12.69
CA THR A 380 8.67 -35.03 13.11
C THR A 380 7.16 -34.91 12.91
N ASP A 381 6.46 -36.04 12.98
CA ASP A 381 5.00 -36.02 13.09
C ASP A 381 4.57 -35.28 14.37
N LEU A 382 3.47 -34.53 14.30
CA LEU A 382 2.88 -33.92 15.47
C LEU A 382 1.96 -34.94 16.15
N ARG A 383 2.22 -35.25 17.41
CA ARG A 383 1.49 -36.26 18.17
C ARG A 383 0.71 -35.59 19.30
N GLY A 384 -0.55 -35.97 19.45
CA GLY A 384 -1.45 -35.48 20.47
C GLY A 384 -2.43 -36.55 20.93
N HIS A 385 -3.23 -36.26 21.95
CA HIS A 385 -4.27 -37.20 22.39
C HIS A 385 -5.30 -37.49 21.28
N GLY A 386 -5.50 -36.52 20.38
CA GLY A 386 -6.42 -36.62 19.24
C GLY A 386 -5.91 -37.44 18.05
N GLY A 387 -4.64 -37.87 18.06
CA GLY A 387 -4.04 -38.66 16.98
C GLY A 387 -2.70 -38.11 16.49
N VAL A 388 -2.48 -38.18 15.18
CA VAL A 388 -1.24 -37.76 14.53
C VAL A 388 -1.55 -36.82 13.37
N ILE A 389 -0.87 -35.66 13.33
CA ILE A 389 -0.77 -34.82 12.14
C ILE A 389 0.59 -35.15 11.49
N PRO A 390 0.61 -35.68 10.25
CA PRO A 390 1.85 -36.09 9.60
C PRO A 390 2.85 -34.95 9.45
N ALA A 391 4.15 -35.25 9.49
CA ALA A 391 5.20 -34.26 9.23
C ALA A 391 5.06 -33.57 7.85
N ALA A 392 4.42 -34.24 6.88
CA ALA A 392 4.13 -33.66 5.56
C ALA A 392 3.23 -32.41 5.61
N ASN A 393 2.44 -32.24 6.68
CA ASN A 393 1.59 -31.07 6.92
C ASN A 393 2.32 -29.87 7.54
N VAL A 394 3.62 -30.01 7.85
CA VAL A 394 4.44 -28.93 8.39
C VAL A 394 5.48 -28.54 7.35
N ASP A 395 5.29 -27.45 6.61
CA ASP A 395 6.31 -26.97 5.68
C ASP A 395 7.31 -26.05 6.38
N VAL A 396 8.59 -26.11 5.99
CA VAL A 396 9.63 -25.20 6.50
C VAL A 396 10.41 -24.63 5.33
N LYS A 397 10.46 -23.30 5.24
CA LYS A 397 11.17 -22.56 4.20
C LYS A 397 12.13 -21.56 4.81
N VAL A 398 13.16 -21.21 4.06
CA VAL A 398 14.06 -20.12 4.45
C VAL A 398 13.51 -18.79 3.95
N ILE A 399 13.62 -17.73 4.75
CA ILE A 399 13.29 -16.38 4.30
C ILE A 399 14.55 -15.73 3.73
N LYS A 400 14.49 -15.37 2.45
CA LYS A 400 15.59 -14.72 1.75
C LYS A 400 15.50 -13.21 1.88
N CYS A 401 16.60 -12.62 2.35
CA CYS A 401 16.86 -11.20 2.22
C CYS A 401 17.61 -10.94 0.93
N TRP A 402 17.20 -9.92 0.16
CA TRP A 402 17.82 -9.49 -1.09
C TRP A 402 17.61 -7.99 -1.33
N TYR A 403 18.40 -7.37 -2.22
CA TYR A 403 18.35 -5.92 -2.43
C TYR A 403 17.22 -5.50 -3.37
N GLN A 404 16.41 -4.55 -2.93
CA GLN A 404 15.29 -3.99 -3.70
C GLN A 404 15.39 -2.47 -3.76
N ALA A 405 14.54 -1.82 -4.57
CA ALA A 405 14.56 -0.38 -4.76
C ALA A 405 14.23 0.40 -3.46
N GLY A 406 14.54 1.70 -3.43
CA GLY A 406 14.52 2.56 -2.24
C GLY A 406 13.21 2.65 -1.46
N THR A 407 12.07 2.30 -2.07
CA THR A 407 10.74 2.31 -1.44
C THR A 407 10.29 0.94 -0.93
N ALA A 408 11.12 -0.11 -1.13
CA ALA A 408 10.87 -1.44 -0.60
C ALA A 408 10.55 -1.41 0.89
N TRP A 409 9.65 -2.31 1.28
CA TRP A 409 8.91 -2.42 2.53
C TRP A 409 7.63 -1.58 2.63
N VAL A 410 7.54 -0.43 1.97
CA VAL A 410 6.46 0.54 2.24
C VAL A 410 5.74 1.05 1.01
N GLY A 411 6.29 0.87 -0.19
CA GLY A 411 5.68 1.43 -1.40
C GLY A 411 6.14 0.77 -2.69
N VAL A 412 5.39 1.04 -3.76
CA VAL A 412 5.57 0.46 -5.10
C VAL A 412 6.19 1.44 -6.10
N ARG A 413 6.38 2.71 -5.71
CA ARG A 413 7.01 3.72 -6.58
C ARG A 413 8.50 3.49 -6.69
N GLN A 414 9.08 3.77 -7.84
CA GLN A 414 10.49 3.57 -8.06
C GLN A 414 11.35 4.60 -7.29
N ASP A 415 12.41 4.13 -6.63
CA ASP A 415 13.53 4.93 -6.12
C ASP A 415 14.84 4.18 -6.39
N LYS A 416 15.42 4.40 -7.58
CA LYS A 416 16.67 3.73 -8.00
C LYS A 416 17.91 4.29 -7.30
N SER A 417 17.78 5.36 -6.51
CA SER A 417 18.93 5.99 -5.86
C SER A 417 19.42 5.23 -4.62
N LYS A 418 18.61 4.28 -4.14
CA LYS A 418 18.88 3.47 -2.96
C LYS A 418 18.63 2.00 -3.25
N LYS A 419 19.41 1.16 -2.58
CA LYS A 419 19.20 -0.29 -2.53
C LYS A 419 18.94 -0.67 -1.08
N ILE A 420 17.81 -1.31 -0.83
CA ILE A 420 17.36 -1.67 0.52
C ILE A 420 17.34 -3.19 0.61
N LEU A 421 18.06 -3.73 1.59
CA LEU A 421 17.98 -5.15 1.90
C LEU A 421 16.62 -5.44 2.55
N THR A 422 15.88 -6.39 1.99
CA THR A 422 14.50 -6.67 2.40
C THR A 422 14.26 -8.18 2.50
N PRO A 423 13.69 -8.68 3.60
CA PRO A 423 13.22 -10.06 3.71
C PRO A 423 11.91 -10.21 2.91
N GLU A 424 11.83 -11.19 2.02
CA GLU A 424 10.63 -11.34 1.18
C GLU A 424 10.35 -12.78 0.80
N LEU A 425 11.31 -13.47 0.16
CA LEU A 425 11.05 -14.74 -0.54
C LEU A 425 11.08 -15.93 0.41
N LEU A 426 10.10 -16.82 0.31
CA LEU A 426 10.06 -18.11 1.02
C LEU A 426 10.63 -19.20 0.10
N LEU A 427 11.89 -19.58 0.34
CA LEU A 427 12.65 -20.47 -0.54
C LEU A 427 12.92 -21.84 0.08
N ASN A 428 13.12 -22.82 -0.79
CA ASN A 428 13.71 -24.12 -0.48
C ASN A 428 15.22 -24.16 -0.81
N ASP A 429 15.68 -23.44 -1.82
CA ASP A 429 17.11 -23.18 -2.07
C ASP A 429 17.48 -21.75 -1.67
N ASP A 430 18.14 -21.54 -0.51
CA ASP A 430 18.65 -20.20 -0.12
C ASP A 430 19.59 -19.63 -1.21
N GLY A 431 20.28 -20.50 -1.94
CA GLY A 431 21.21 -20.17 -3.02
C GLY A 431 20.55 -19.83 -4.35
N LEU A 432 19.21 -19.93 -4.49
CA LEU A 432 18.50 -19.53 -5.71
C LEU A 432 18.78 -18.06 -6.03
N VAL A 433 18.74 -17.21 -5.01
CA VAL A 433 19.19 -15.81 -5.09
C VAL A 433 20.49 -15.68 -4.31
N ARG A 434 21.61 -15.53 -5.00
CA ARG A 434 22.89 -15.17 -4.37
C ARG A 434 22.95 -13.65 -4.19
N VAL A 435 23.27 -13.20 -2.98
CA VAL A 435 23.39 -11.79 -2.64
C VAL A 435 24.86 -11.45 -2.41
N ASP A 436 25.35 -10.46 -3.14
CA ASP A 436 26.65 -9.81 -2.89
C ASP A 436 26.38 -8.59 -2.00
N PHE A 437 26.67 -8.72 -0.70
CA PHE A 437 26.42 -7.67 0.29
C PHE A 437 27.39 -6.49 0.17
N GLU A 438 28.58 -6.69 -0.41
CA GLU A 438 29.55 -5.61 -0.60
C GLU A 438 29.13 -4.70 -1.76
N LYS A 439 28.72 -5.29 -2.88
CA LYS A 439 28.26 -4.54 -4.08
C LYS A 439 26.78 -4.19 -4.06
N GLN A 440 26.04 -4.78 -3.13
CA GLN A 440 24.58 -4.72 -3.06
C GLN A 440 23.94 -5.22 -4.35
N GLU A 441 24.34 -6.40 -4.80
CA GLU A 441 23.90 -7.01 -6.06
C GLU A 441 23.21 -8.34 -5.83
N ASN A 442 22.16 -8.61 -6.60
CA ASN A 442 21.44 -9.89 -6.57
C ASN A 442 21.72 -10.68 -7.84
N TYR A 443 22.05 -11.96 -7.68
CA TYR A 443 22.28 -12.88 -8.77
C TYR A 443 21.28 -14.04 -8.67
N LEU A 444 20.50 -14.27 -9.70
CA LEU A 444 19.53 -15.35 -9.77
C LEU A 444 20.13 -16.54 -10.49
N ARG A 445 19.98 -17.72 -9.89
CA ARG A 445 20.36 -19.00 -10.50
C ARG A 445 19.28 -19.47 -11.47
N LEU A 446 19.70 -19.82 -12.68
CA LEU A 446 18.86 -20.35 -13.75
C LEU A 446 19.33 -21.77 -14.11
N HIS A 447 18.39 -22.70 -14.25
CA HIS A 447 18.65 -24.12 -14.47
C HIS A 447 18.48 -24.50 -15.95
N PHE A 448 19.53 -24.32 -16.75
CA PHE A 448 19.51 -24.74 -18.15
C PHE A 448 19.81 -26.24 -18.29
N PRO A 449 19.36 -26.91 -19.37
CA PRO A 449 19.65 -28.32 -19.61
C PRO A 449 21.15 -28.67 -19.65
N ASP A 450 22.01 -27.70 -19.97
CA ASP A 450 23.47 -27.85 -20.04
C ASP A 450 24.22 -27.37 -18.79
N GLY A 451 23.50 -26.87 -17.78
CA GLY A 451 24.05 -26.48 -16.48
C GLY A 451 23.52 -25.15 -15.95
N ASP A 452 23.74 -24.93 -14.66
CA ASP A 452 23.29 -23.74 -13.97
C ASP A 452 24.08 -22.48 -14.38
N ARG A 453 23.38 -21.35 -14.45
CA ARG A 453 23.98 -20.03 -14.73
C ARG A 453 23.45 -18.99 -13.78
N GLU A 454 24.29 -18.07 -13.35
CA GLU A 454 23.87 -16.90 -12.56
C GLU A 454 23.64 -15.69 -13.46
N VAL A 455 22.56 -14.95 -13.23
CA VAL A 455 22.23 -13.71 -13.93
C VAL A 455 22.07 -12.59 -12.93
N TRP A 456 22.71 -11.45 -13.18
CA TRP A 456 22.55 -10.24 -12.38
C TRP A 456 21.14 -9.66 -12.59
N ILE A 457 20.37 -9.53 -11.50
CA ILE A 457 18.95 -9.11 -11.52
C ILE A 457 18.72 -7.85 -10.68
N SER A 458 19.74 -6.99 -10.54
CA SER A 458 19.63 -5.74 -9.78
C SER A 458 20.45 -4.61 -10.38
N ASP A 459 20.59 -4.60 -11.71
CA ASP A 459 21.24 -3.52 -12.45
C ASP A 459 20.27 -2.33 -12.58
N PRO A 460 20.56 -1.16 -11.98
CA PRO A 460 19.68 0.00 -12.05
C PRO A 460 19.78 0.77 -13.36
N THR A 461 20.79 0.49 -14.20
CA THR A 461 20.97 1.12 -15.52
C THR A 461 20.11 0.45 -16.59
N GLU A 462 19.67 -0.77 -16.32
CA GLU A 462 18.71 -1.47 -17.14
C GLU A 462 17.36 -0.74 -17.07
N VAL A 463 16.86 -0.26 -18.21
CA VAL A 463 15.49 0.25 -18.33
C VAL A 463 14.79 -0.56 -19.39
N ARG A 464 13.81 -1.36 -18.98
CA ARG A 464 13.04 -2.25 -19.85
C ARG A 464 11.58 -1.78 -19.89
N GLY A 465 10.99 -1.82 -21.08
CA GLY A 465 9.53 -1.99 -21.18
C GLY A 465 9.16 -3.42 -20.76
N ALA A 466 7.88 -3.68 -20.48
CA ALA A 466 7.42 -4.99 -20.01
C ALA A 466 7.97 -6.13 -20.87
N LYS A 467 8.84 -6.97 -20.29
CA LYS A 467 9.55 -8.03 -20.99
C LYS A 467 9.16 -9.39 -20.44
N ALA A 468 8.34 -10.11 -21.20
CA ALA A 468 8.05 -11.51 -20.93
C ALA A 468 9.23 -12.39 -21.39
N MET A 469 9.99 -12.95 -20.45
CA MET A 469 11.08 -13.89 -20.77
C MET A 469 10.51 -15.30 -20.85
N GLY A 470 10.73 -16.01 -21.95
CA GLY A 470 10.30 -17.40 -22.09
C GLY A 470 11.02 -18.32 -21.09
N VAL A 471 10.34 -19.37 -20.63
CA VAL A 471 10.87 -20.32 -19.64
C VAL A 471 12.19 -20.99 -20.07
N ASP A 472 12.39 -21.23 -21.38
CA ASP A 472 13.64 -21.81 -21.88
C ASP A 472 14.83 -20.84 -21.80
N ALA A 473 14.55 -19.54 -21.89
CA ALA A 473 15.57 -18.48 -21.86
C ALA A 473 15.86 -17.99 -20.43
N PHE A 474 14.93 -18.22 -19.50
CA PHE A 474 15.04 -17.82 -18.11
C PHE A 474 14.49 -18.93 -17.18
N PRO A 475 15.10 -20.12 -17.16
CA PRO A 475 14.56 -21.28 -16.44
C PRO A 475 14.81 -21.19 -14.93
N VAL A 476 14.15 -20.24 -14.27
CA VAL A 476 14.17 -20.12 -12.80
C VAL A 476 13.17 -21.11 -12.20
N SER A 477 13.63 -21.90 -11.24
CA SER A 477 12.82 -22.83 -10.45
C SER A 477 13.43 -22.95 -9.06
N ASP A 478 12.60 -23.08 -8.03
CA ASP A 478 13.06 -23.38 -6.67
C ASP A 478 13.18 -24.90 -6.47
N SER A 479 13.91 -25.33 -5.45
CA SER A 479 14.00 -26.74 -5.09
C SER A 479 12.64 -27.26 -4.59
N PRO A 480 12.25 -28.51 -4.89
CA PRO A 480 11.03 -29.11 -4.33
C PRO A 480 11.13 -29.43 -2.84
N VAL A 481 12.34 -29.35 -2.25
CA VAL A 481 12.62 -29.61 -0.84
C VAL A 481 13.64 -28.62 -0.29
N LEU A 482 13.54 -28.25 0.98
CA LEU A 482 14.51 -27.37 1.64
C LEU A 482 15.92 -27.99 1.59
N LEU A 483 16.84 -27.31 0.90
CA LEU A 483 18.23 -27.70 0.76
C LEU A 483 19.06 -27.28 1.97
N PRO A 484 20.19 -27.96 2.24
CA PRO A 484 21.12 -27.50 3.26
C PRO A 484 21.67 -26.11 2.94
N LEU A 485 21.85 -25.27 3.95
CA LEU A 485 22.36 -23.91 3.79
C LEU A 485 23.43 -23.54 4.83
N ASP A 486 24.21 -22.53 4.52
CA ASP A 486 25.22 -21.97 5.42
C ASP A 486 24.69 -20.72 6.13
N ILE A 487 25.05 -20.56 7.41
CA ILE A 487 24.77 -19.35 8.18
C ILE A 487 26.12 -18.76 8.63
N PRO A 488 26.54 -17.61 8.07
CA PRO A 488 27.77 -16.93 8.47
C PRO A 488 27.80 -16.56 9.97
N ALA A 489 29.00 -16.49 10.54
CA ALA A 489 29.19 -16.05 11.92
C ALA A 489 28.66 -14.63 12.12
N GLY A 490 27.95 -14.40 13.23
CA GLY A 490 27.40 -13.10 13.58
C GLY A 490 26.20 -12.67 12.73
N THR A 491 25.55 -13.60 12.02
CA THR A 491 24.38 -13.29 11.18
C THR A 491 23.12 -14.03 11.58
N ASN A 492 21.98 -13.47 11.17
CA ASN A 492 20.65 -14.02 11.40
C ASN A 492 20.11 -14.71 10.15
N LYS A 493 19.45 -15.85 10.34
CA LYS A 493 18.73 -16.57 9.30
C LYS A 493 17.34 -16.95 9.78
N GLN A 494 16.33 -16.36 9.15
CA GLN A 494 14.93 -16.59 9.48
C GLN A 494 14.38 -17.79 8.69
N PHE A 495 13.56 -18.59 9.37
CA PHE A 495 12.83 -19.73 8.83
C PHE A 495 11.33 -19.51 9.03
N TRP A 496 10.58 -19.75 7.96
CA TRP A 496 9.13 -19.79 7.95
C TRP A 496 8.64 -21.21 8.17
N VAL A 497 7.60 -21.37 8.97
CA VAL A 497 6.93 -22.66 9.22
C VAL A 497 5.46 -22.50 8.86
N THR A 498 4.92 -23.37 8.00
CA THR A 498 3.48 -23.42 7.72
C THR A 498 2.91 -24.74 8.20
N VAL A 499 1.91 -24.70 9.09
CA VAL A 499 1.17 -25.90 9.53
C VAL A 499 -0.18 -25.93 8.82
N HIS A 500 -0.38 -26.89 7.92
CA HIS A 500 -1.70 -27.17 7.33
C HIS A 500 -2.43 -28.22 8.18
N VAL A 501 -3.36 -27.79 9.02
CA VAL A 501 -4.13 -28.70 9.87
C VAL A 501 -5.12 -29.50 9.00
N PRO A 502 -5.07 -30.85 8.99
CA PRO A 502 -6.04 -31.64 8.24
C PRO A 502 -7.49 -31.33 8.63
N GLY A 503 -8.40 -31.33 7.65
CA GLY A 503 -9.83 -31.04 7.89
C GLY A 503 -10.53 -32.03 8.84
N ASP A 504 -9.98 -33.23 8.97
CA ASP A 504 -10.47 -34.30 9.85
C ASP A 504 -9.67 -34.45 11.16
N ALA A 505 -8.65 -33.62 11.39
CA ALA A 505 -7.86 -33.63 12.61
C ALA A 505 -8.75 -33.43 13.84
N LYS A 506 -8.49 -34.15 14.93
CA LYS A 506 -9.25 -33.97 16.19
C LYS A 506 -8.75 -32.72 16.90
N SER A 507 -9.67 -31.98 17.52
CA SER A 507 -9.31 -30.84 18.37
C SER A 507 -8.43 -31.24 19.55
N GLY A 508 -7.50 -30.39 19.94
CA GLY A 508 -6.59 -30.61 21.06
C GLY A 508 -5.16 -30.19 20.77
N GLU A 509 -4.27 -30.51 21.72
CA GLU A 509 -2.84 -30.19 21.63
C GLU A 509 -2.07 -31.31 20.93
N TYR A 510 -1.22 -30.91 19.98
CA TYR A 510 -0.25 -31.77 19.30
C TYR A 510 1.15 -31.19 19.50
N ALA A 511 2.15 -32.06 19.56
CA ALA A 511 3.54 -31.65 19.66
C ALA A 511 4.45 -32.48 18.74
N GLY A 512 5.42 -31.82 18.13
CA GLY A 512 6.53 -32.43 17.41
C GLY A 512 7.80 -31.59 17.56
N THR A 513 8.79 -31.87 16.73
CA THR A 513 10.12 -31.25 16.81
C THR A 513 10.58 -30.81 15.43
N ILE A 514 11.14 -29.61 15.35
CA ILE A 514 11.94 -29.11 14.23
C ILE A 514 13.40 -29.11 14.68
N SER A 515 14.21 -29.98 14.09
CA SER A 515 15.62 -30.16 14.43
C SER A 515 16.51 -29.55 13.37
N LEU A 516 17.48 -28.75 13.79
CA LEU A 516 18.52 -28.17 12.96
C LEU A 516 19.84 -28.84 13.28
N SER A 517 20.51 -29.36 12.25
CA SER A 517 21.78 -30.08 12.40
C SER A 517 22.73 -29.80 11.26
N THR A 518 24.03 -29.94 11.50
CA THR A 518 25.08 -29.98 10.47
C THR A 518 25.71 -31.37 10.44
N PRO A 519 26.60 -31.67 9.46
CA PRO A 519 27.43 -32.87 9.53
C PRO A 519 28.29 -32.98 10.80
N GLU A 520 28.54 -31.86 11.50
CA GLU A 520 29.36 -31.79 12.72
C GLU A 520 28.55 -32.01 14.01
N GLY A 521 27.22 -31.94 13.96
CA GLY A 521 26.36 -32.15 15.12
C GLY A 521 25.07 -31.32 15.12
N ALA A 522 24.36 -31.34 16.25
CA ALA A 522 23.14 -30.55 16.44
C ALA A 522 23.43 -29.05 16.52
N VAL A 523 22.53 -28.23 15.96
CA VAL A 523 22.56 -26.77 16.03
C VAL A 523 21.51 -26.28 17.02
N ALA A 524 20.27 -26.72 16.85
CA ALA A 524 19.14 -26.39 17.71
C ALA A 524 17.98 -27.37 17.52
N ASP A 525 17.16 -27.53 18.55
CA ASP A 525 15.87 -28.23 18.49
C ASP A 525 14.76 -27.29 18.94
N LEU A 526 13.69 -27.19 18.17
CA LEU A 526 12.48 -26.45 18.53
C LEU A 526 11.32 -27.43 18.70
N THR A 527 10.64 -27.36 19.84
CA THR A 527 9.33 -27.99 20.02
C THR A 527 8.28 -27.18 19.26
N LEU A 528 7.60 -27.82 18.31
CA LEU A 528 6.44 -27.25 17.63
C LEU A 528 5.17 -27.73 18.34
N ARG A 529 4.44 -26.82 18.98
CA ARG A 529 3.12 -27.08 19.56
C ARG A 529 2.02 -26.55 18.66
N VAL A 530 1.01 -27.37 18.41
CA VAL A 530 -0.15 -27.00 17.59
C VAL A 530 -1.42 -27.29 18.37
N ARG A 531 -2.20 -26.24 18.64
CA ARG A 531 -3.54 -26.34 19.20
C ARG A 531 -4.56 -26.34 18.06
N VAL A 532 -5.23 -27.48 17.87
CA VAL A 532 -6.34 -27.61 16.92
C VAL A 532 -7.64 -27.21 17.60
N LEU A 533 -8.32 -26.19 17.06
CA LEU A 533 -9.56 -25.63 17.60
C LEU A 533 -10.77 -26.56 17.34
N PRO A 534 -11.82 -26.49 18.19
CA PRO A 534 -12.98 -27.40 18.13
C PRO A 534 -14.02 -27.04 17.06
N PHE A 535 -13.72 -26.14 16.13
CA PHE A 535 -14.66 -25.68 15.09
C PHE A 535 -13.99 -25.60 13.72
N ASP A 536 -14.84 -25.52 12.69
CA ASP A 536 -14.42 -25.26 11.31
C ASP A 536 -14.68 -23.79 10.99
N LEU A 537 -13.77 -23.16 10.26
CA LEU A 537 -13.95 -21.79 9.80
C LEU A 537 -14.87 -21.73 8.58
N LEU A 538 -15.87 -20.86 8.63
CA LEU A 538 -16.66 -20.47 7.46
C LEU A 538 -15.78 -19.77 6.41
N PRO A 539 -16.19 -19.74 5.13
CA PRO A 539 -15.60 -18.84 4.15
C PRO A 539 -15.68 -17.37 4.60
N PRO A 540 -14.79 -16.48 4.11
CA PRO A 540 -14.92 -15.05 4.41
C PRO A 540 -16.26 -14.53 3.87
N TYR A 541 -16.90 -13.58 4.59
CA TYR A 541 -18.17 -13.01 4.15
C TYR A 541 -18.04 -12.20 2.84
N TYR A 542 -16.85 -11.63 2.58
CA TYR A 542 -16.54 -10.84 1.38
C TYR A 542 -15.84 -11.69 0.31
N THR A 543 -15.77 -11.20 -0.94
CA THR A 543 -14.99 -11.82 -2.02
C THR A 543 -13.50 -11.47 -1.96
N SER A 544 -12.65 -12.39 -1.53
CA SER A 544 -11.18 -12.25 -1.64
C SER A 544 -10.74 -12.44 -3.09
N SER A 545 -10.20 -11.37 -3.68
CA SER A 545 -9.81 -11.31 -5.08
C SER A 545 -8.65 -10.34 -5.30
N MET A 546 -7.96 -10.54 -6.43
CA MET A 546 -6.93 -9.65 -6.98
C MET A 546 -6.98 -9.70 -8.51
N ASP A 547 -6.32 -8.74 -9.13
CA ASP A 547 -6.03 -8.77 -10.55
C ASP A 547 -5.07 -9.91 -10.89
N TYR A 548 -5.43 -10.66 -11.95
CA TYR A 548 -4.61 -11.72 -12.51
C TYR A 548 -4.41 -11.53 -14.01
N HIS A 549 -3.17 -11.22 -14.38
CA HIS A 549 -2.75 -10.96 -15.75
C HIS A 549 -2.37 -12.21 -16.54
N GLY A 550 -2.34 -13.37 -15.87
CA GLY A 550 -1.94 -14.64 -16.45
C GLY A 550 -2.90 -15.09 -17.55
N ARG A 551 -2.37 -15.41 -18.73
CA ARG A 551 -3.15 -15.94 -19.86
C ARG A 551 -2.54 -17.24 -20.36
N LEU A 552 -3.36 -18.29 -20.48
CA LEU A 552 -2.93 -19.54 -21.07
C LEU A 552 -2.44 -19.35 -22.51
N ASP A 553 -1.26 -19.90 -22.82
CA ASP A 553 -0.82 -20.09 -24.20
C ASP A 553 -1.46 -21.35 -24.78
N PRO A 554 -2.19 -21.27 -25.91
CA PRO A 554 -2.75 -22.46 -26.55
C PRO A 554 -1.69 -23.50 -26.89
N ASN A 555 -0.48 -23.08 -27.25
CA ASN A 555 0.63 -23.97 -27.62
C ASN A 555 1.45 -24.46 -26.42
N GLY A 556 1.07 -24.08 -25.19
CA GLY A 556 1.70 -24.54 -23.95
C GLY A 556 2.99 -23.84 -23.55
N LYS A 557 3.37 -22.73 -24.19
CA LYS A 557 4.56 -21.95 -23.84
C LYS A 557 4.34 -21.14 -22.56
N GLY A 558 5.35 -21.14 -21.68
CA GLY A 558 5.36 -20.36 -20.45
C GLY A 558 6.32 -19.17 -20.50
N THR A 559 6.10 -18.20 -19.62
CA THR A 559 7.02 -17.07 -19.41
C THR A 559 7.26 -16.82 -17.92
N ILE A 560 8.42 -16.25 -17.59
CA ILE A 560 8.73 -15.69 -16.28
C ILE A 560 8.26 -14.24 -16.26
N SER A 561 6.94 -14.07 -16.26
CA SER A 561 6.27 -12.78 -16.19
C SER A 561 4.82 -12.97 -15.76
N SER A 562 4.12 -11.88 -15.53
CA SER A 562 2.67 -11.85 -15.26
C SER A 562 1.78 -12.32 -16.43
N TRP A 563 2.32 -12.42 -17.66
CA TRP A 563 1.52 -12.57 -18.88
C TRP A 563 1.29 -14.03 -19.29
N THR A 564 1.98 -14.50 -20.33
CA THR A 564 1.71 -15.80 -20.97
C THR A 564 2.15 -16.95 -20.05
N LYS A 565 1.25 -17.91 -19.81
CA LYS A 565 1.45 -19.05 -18.91
C LYS A 565 1.31 -20.38 -19.65
N SER A 566 2.16 -21.33 -19.30
CA SER A 566 1.90 -22.74 -19.60
C SER A 566 0.72 -23.24 -18.74
N ARG A 567 0.15 -24.40 -19.09
CA ARG A 567 -0.90 -25.05 -18.29
C ARG A 567 -0.44 -25.38 -16.88
N LEU A 568 0.84 -25.74 -16.73
CA LEU A 568 1.43 -26.05 -15.43
C LEU A 568 1.53 -24.78 -14.57
N GLN A 569 2.12 -23.71 -15.12
CA GLN A 569 2.23 -22.42 -14.41
C GLN A 569 0.85 -21.90 -14.01
N PHE A 570 -0.10 -21.86 -14.95
CA PHE A 570 -1.45 -21.37 -14.68
C PHE A 570 -2.18 -22.18 -13.60
N ARG A 571 -2.11 -23.51 -13.66
CA ARG A 571 -2.70 -24.37 -12.61
C ARG A 571 -2.06 -24.11 -11.25
N ASN A 572 -0.74 -24.02 -11.18
CA ASN A 572 -0.03 -23.86 -9.91
C ASN A 572 -0.23 -22.48 -9.29
N GLU A 573 -0.29 -21.42 -10.12
CA GLU A 573 -0.64 -20.07 -9.68
C GLU A 573 -2.08 -20.02 -9.12
N LEU A 574 -3.07 -20.60 -9.81
CA LEU A 574 -4.44 -20.64 -9.29
C LEU A 574 -4.59 -21.52 -8.05
N ALA A 575 -3.88 -22.65 -7.97
CA ALA A 575 -3.87 -23.50 -6.78
C ALA A 575 -3.26 -22.77 -5.58
N ASN A 576 -2.17 -22.03 -5.80
CA ASN A 576 -1.56 -21.19 -4.79
C ASN A 576 -2.53 -20.07 -4.32
N MET A 577 -3.24 -19.41 -5.23
CA MET A 577 -4.31 -18.46 -4.88
C MET A 577 -5.36 -19.08 -3.95
N VAL A 578 -5.87 -20.26 -4.29
CA VAL A 578 -6.89 -20.95 -3.49
C VAL A 578 -6.35 -21.32 -2.10
N ALA A 579 -5.09 -21.77 -2.01
CA ALA A 579 -4.43 -22.09 -0.74
C ALA A 579 -4.25 -20.86 0.18
N HIS A 580 -4.25 -19.65 -0.38
CA HIS A 580 -4.15 -18.38 0.35
C HIS A 580 -5.50 -17.68 0.55
N GLY A 581 -6.61 -18.40 0.36
CA GLY A 581 -7.96 -17.87 0.57
C GLY A 581 -8.51 -17.01 -0.57
N LEU A 582 -7.71 -16.75 -1.62
CA LEU A 582 -8.13 -16.04 -2.83
C LEU A 582 -8.89 -17.00 -3.75
N ARG A 583 -10.18 -17.21 -3.43
CA ARG A 583 -11.05 -18.17 -4.13
C ARG A 583 -11.71 -17.60 -5.40
N ASN A 584 -11.45 -16.35 -5.76
CA ASN A 584 -11.84 -15.77 -7.05
C ASN A 584 -10.84 -14.68 -7.47
N CYS A 585 -10.65 -14.44 -8.77
CA CYS A 585 -9.72 -13.44 -9.29
C CYS A 585 -10.32 -12.67 -10.48
N GLN A 586 -9.75 -11.51 -10.78
CA GLN A 586 -10.12 -10.67 -11.92
C GLN A 586 -9.19 -10.98 -13.10
N HIS A 587 -9.71 -11.72 -14.09
CA HIS A 587 -8.94 -12.17 -15.25
C HIS A 587 -8.76 -11.05 -16.27
N TYR A 588 -7.52 -10.80 -16.71
CA TYR A 588 -7.23 -9.93 -17.85
C TYR A 588 -7.12 -10.71 -19.15
N ASN A 589 -7.69 -10.16 -20.21
CA ASN A 589 -7.45 -10.55 -21.61
C ASN A 589 -7.73 -12.04 -21.89
N ILE A 590 -8.65 -12.66 -21.14
CA ILE A 590 -9.10 -14.03 -21.40
C ILE A 590 -10.20 -13.99 -22.47
N GLY A 591 -9.86 -14.40 -23.69
CA GLY A 591 -10.81 -14.58 -24.78
C GLY A 591 -11.54 -15.92 -24.71
N LYS A 592 -12.65 -16.04 -25.45
CA LYS A 592 -13.51 -17.24 -25.47
C LYS A 592 -12.75 -18.50 -25.89
N GLU A 593 -11.72 -18.36 -26.72
CA GLU A 593 -10.89 -19.45 -27.25
C GLU A 593 -10.15 -20.26 -26.17
N ILE A 594 -9.86 -19.66 -25.02
CA ILE A 594 -9.22 -20.33 -23.87
C ILE A 594 -10.13 -20.38 -22.63
N LEU A 595 -11.23 -19.63 -22.60
CA LEU A 595 -12.11 -19.49 -21.43
C LEU A 595 -12.60 -20.84 -20.88
N GLY A 596 -12.98 -21.76 -21.77
CA GLY A 596 -13.43 -23.09 -21.34
C GLY A 596 -12.35 -23.94 -20.66
N GLU A 597 -11.07 -23.75 -21.02
CA GLU A 597 -9.94 -24.40 -20.35
C GLU A 597 -9.64 -23.72 -19.01
N VAL A 598 -9.67 -22.38 -18.98
CA VAL A 598 -9.54 -21.61 -17.73
C VAL A 598 -10.56 -22.05 -16.68
N LEU A 599 -11.84 -22.17 -17.06
CA LEU A 599 -12.91 -22.58 -16.14
C LEU A 599 -12.76 -24.02 -15.64
N LYS A 600 -12.22 -24.94 -16.46
CA LYS A 600 -11.90 -26.30 -16.03
C LYS A 600 -10.78 -26.30 -15.00
N ILE A 601 -9.68 -25.59 -15.27
CA ILE A 601 -8.56 -25.52 -14.32
C ILE A 601 -9.02 -24.87 -13.01
N ARG A 602 -9.82 -23.80 -13.07
CA ARG A 602 -10.42 -23.17 -11.87
C ARG A 602 -11.20 -24.18 -11.04
N ALA A 603 -12.07 -24.98 -11.67
CA ALA A 603 -12.82 -26.02 -10.98
C ALA A 603 -11.91 -27.12 -10.40
N GLU A 604 -10.88 -27.55 -11.15
CA GLU A 604 -9.89 -28.54 -10.70
C GLU A 604 -9.17 -28.11 -9.41
N VAL A 605 -8.79 -26.83 -9.30
CA VAL A 605 -8.07 -26.30 -8.13
C VAL A 605 -9.00 -25.80 -7.01
N GLY A 606 -10.31 -25.82 -7.21
CA GLY A 606 -11.30 -25.36 -6.22
C GLY A 606 -11.56 -23.86 -6.20
N MET A 607 -11.25 -23.13 -7.28
CA MET A 607 -11.59 -21.72 -7.45
C MET A 607 -13.07 -21.56 -7.87
N ASP A 608 -13.76 -20.54 -7.34
CA ASP A 608 -15.19 -20.35 -7.54
C ASP A 608 -15.50 -19.92 -8.98
N ASN A 609 -16.34 -20.68 -9.69
CA ASN A 609 -16.81 -20.36 -11.04
C ASN A 609 -18.19 -19.70 -11.07
N ARG A 610 -18.90 -19.57 -9.95
CA ARG A 610 -20.26 -18.98 -9.90
C ARG A 610 -20.26 -17.51 -10.30
N THR A 611 -19.19 -16.78 -9.98
CA THR A 611 -19.01 -15.39 -10.39
C THR A 611 -17.69 -15.25 -11.16
N LEU A 612 -17.74 -14.61 -12.34
CA LEU A 612 -16.56 -14.29 -13.14
C LEU A 612 -16.37 -12.78 -13.26
N TYR A 613 -15.12 -12.34 -13.16
CA TYR A 613 -14.69 -10.96 -13.38
C TYR A 613 -13.77 -10.93 -14.60
N LEU A 614 -14.26 -10.36 -15.69
CA LEU A 614 -13.60 -10.41 -17.00
C LEU A 614 -13.18 -9.01 -17.43
N LYS A 615 -11.87 -8.75 -17.42
CA LYS A 615 -11.27 -7.51 -17.91
C LYS A 615 -10.80 -7.71 -19.35
N ASN A 616 -11.26 -6.84 -20.23
CA ASN A 616 -10.90 -6.83 -21.66
C ASN A 616 -11.20 -8.14 -22.44
N THR A 617 -12.09 -9.01 -21.93
CA THR A 617 -12.63 -10.12 -22.74
C THR A 617 -13.49 -9.60 -23.90
N ILE A 618 -14.20 -8.48 -23.68
CA ILE A 618 -14.92 -7.72 -24.71
C ILE A 618 -14.42 -6.27 -24.62
N PRO A 619 -14.01 -5.64 -25.73
CA PRO A 619 -13.58 -4.24 -25.73
C PRO A 619 -14.81 -3.31 -25.67
N LEU A 620 -15.28 -2.99 -24.47
CA LEU A 620 -16.50 -2.17 -24.30
C LEU A 620 -16.32 -0.74 -24.82
N GLY A 621 -15.22 -0.08 -24.46
CA GLY A 621 -14.93 1.31 -24.85
C GLY A 621 -16.05 2.30 -24.48
N ASN A 622 -16.22 3.33 -25.32
CA ASN A 622 -17.25 4.37 -25.20
C ASN A 622 -18.00 4.63 -26.52
N SER A 623 -18.16 3.59 -27.34
CA SER A 623 -18.84 3.72 -28.64
C SER A 623 -20.31 4.13 -28.46
N THR A 624 -20.79 5.00 -29.34
CA THR A 624 -22.20 5.39 -29.47
C THR A 624 -22.83 4.87 -30.76
N ASP A 625 -22.07 4.18 -31.61
CA ASP A 625 -22.53 3.63 -32.87
C ASP A 625 -23.50 2.44 -32.63
N PRO A 626 -24.73 2.46 -33.17
CA PRO A 626 -25.70 1.40 -32.97
C PRO A 626 -25.19 0.00 -33.36
N ALA A 627 -24.39 -0.13 -34.42
CA ALA A 627 -23.89 -1.44 -34.85
C ALA A 627 -22.85 -2.01 -33.87
N ALA A 628 -21.97 -1.15 -33.34
CA ALA A 628 -21.05 -1.51 -32.27
C ALA A 628 -21.78 -1.90 -30.96
N LEU A 629 -22.82 -1.16 -30.57
CA LEU A 629 -23.62 -1.49 -29.38
C LEU A 629 -24.35 -2.84 -29.53
N GLU A 630 -24.89 -3.14 -30.70
CA GLU A 630 -25.47 -4.46 -30.99
C GLU A 630 -24.41 -5.57 -31.02
N ALA A 631 -23.16 -5.27 -31.40
CA ALA A 631 -22.05 -6.22 -31.28
C ALA A 631 -21.74 -6.54 -29.81
N ILE A 632 -21.63 -5.53 -28.95
CA ILE A 632 -21.45 -5.72 -27.50
C ILE A 632 -22.55 -6.61 -26.93
N LYS A 633 -23.83 -6.37 -27.28
CA LYS A 633 -24.96 -7.20 -26.81
C LYS A 633 -24.83 -8.66 -27.24
N ARG A 634 -24.42 -8.92 -28.48
CA ARG A 634 -24.23 -10.28 -29.00
C ARG A 634 -23.08 -10.97 -28.28
N ASP A 635 -21.94 -10.31 -28.14
CA ASP A 635 -20.74 -10.88 -27.53
C ASP A 635 -20.96 -11.16 -26.04
N VAL A 636 -21.65 -10.28 -25.32
CA VAL A 636 -22.04 -10.51 -23.91
C VAL A 636 -22.94 -11.73 -23.79
N LYS A 637 -24.00 -11.84 -24.62
CA LYS A 637 -24.90 -13.01 -24.61
C LYS A 637 -24.15 -14.30 -24.93
N ASP A 638 -23.25 -14.26 -25.91
CA ASP A 638 -22.44 -15.39 -26.32
C ASP A 638 -21.52 -15.89 -25.19
N ILE A 639 -20.89 -14.98 -24.43
CA ILE A 639 -20.12 -15.34 -23.24
C ILE A 639 -21.03 -15.90 -22.14
N LEU A 640 -22.15 -15.23 -21.83
CA LEU A 640 -23.09 -15.70 -20.80
C LEU A 640 -23.64 -17.09 -21.10
N ASP A 641 -23.99 -17.37 -22.36
CA ASP A 641 -24.47 -18.68 -22.78
C ASP A 641 -23.36 -19.74 -22.69
N PHE A 642 -22.13 -19.39 -23.07
CA PHE A 642 -20.98 -20.29 -23.00
C PHE A 642 -20.62 -20.71 -21.56
N VAL A 643 -20.64 -19.79 -20.60
CA VAL A 643 -20.19 -20.07 -19.23
C VAL A 643 -21.23 -20.77 -18.36
N LYS A 644 -22.50 -20.84 -18.79
CA LYS A 644 -23.57 -21.54 -18.05
C LYS A 644 -23.24 -23.01 -17.79
N ASP A 645 -22.67 -23.67 -18.79
CA ASP A 645 -22.29 -25.09 -18.70
C ASP A 645 -21.14 -25.35 -17.70
N TYR A 646 -20.50 -24.28 -17.22
CA TYR A 646 -19.44 -24.31 -16.22
C TYR A 646 -19.91 -23.89 -14.82
N GLY A 647 -21.23 -23.72 -14.63
CA GLY A 647 -21.84 -23.34 -13.35
C GLY A 647 -21.71 -21.85 -13.02
N THR A 648 -21.41 -21.00 -14.00
CA THR A 648 -21.35 -19.55 -13.80
C THR A 648 -22.75 -18.94 -13.76
N GLU A 649 -23.04 -18.22 -12.67
CA GLU A 649 -24.31 -17.54 -12.42
C GLU A 649 -24.24 -16.05 -12.79
N THR A 650 -23.08 -15.41 -12.57
CA THR A 650 -22.87 -13.98 -12.78
C THR A 650 -21.56 -13.70 -13.50
N VAL A 651 -21.59 -12.81 -14.50
CA VAL A 651 -20.39 -12.32 -15.20
C VAL A 651 -20.35 -10.80 -15.14
N TYR A 652 -19.24 -10.28 -14.63
CA TYR A 652 -18.91 -8.86 -14.62
C TYR A 652 -17.93 -8.55 -15.78
N PHE A 653 -18.27 -7.54 -16.57
CA PHE A 653 -17.47 -7.01 -17.67
C PHE A 653 -16.88 -5.65 -17.30
N TYR A 654 -15.64 -5.41 -17.72
CA TYR A 654 -14.87 -4.25 -17.28
C TYR A 654 -15.01 -3.04 -18.21
N GLY A 655 -15.22 -1.86 -17.63
CA GLY A 655 -15.21 -0.58 -18.34
C GLY A 655 -13.80 -0.05 -18.65
N MET A 656 -13.71 1.13 -19.27
CA MET A 656 -12.47 1.87 -19.41
C MET A 656 -11.96 2.29 -18.03
N ASP A 657 -10.72 1.92 -17.75
CA ASP A 657 -10.10 1.98 -16.43
C ASP A 657 -9.95 3.42 -15.91
N GLU A 658 -10.33 3.65 -14.64
CA GLU A 658 -10.09 4.86 -13.85
C GLU A 658 -10.44 6.20 -14.53
N GLN A 659 -11.39 6.20 -15.47
CA GLN A 659 -11.82 7.42 -16.17
C GLN A 659 -12.59 8.37 -15.25
N ARG A 660 -12.56 9.66 -15.59
CA ARG A 660 -13.23 10.74 -14.84
C ARG A 660 -14.09 11.65 -15.70
N GLY A 661 -15.03 12.35 -15.08
CA GLY A 661 -15.86 13.40 -15.71
C GLY A 661 -16.55 12.95 -17.00
N GLU A 662 -16.42 13.75 -18.07
CA GLU A 662 -17.05 13.47 -19.37
C GLU A 662 -16.57 12.16 -20.01
N VAL A 663 -15.31 11.76 -19.78
CA VAL A 663 -14.80 10.50 -20.34
C VAL A 663 -15.43 9.30 -19.64
N LEU A 664 -15.65 9.39 -18.32
CA LEU A 664 -16.39 8.38 -17.57
C LEU A 664 -17.83 8.25 -18.09
N THR A 665 -18.56 9.36 -18.23
CA THR A 665 -19.96 9.35 -18.68
C THR A 665 -20.11 8.99 -20.16
N SER A 666 -19.07 9.16 -20.98
CA SER A 666 -19.09 8.72 -22.38
C SER A 666 -19.31 7.20 -22.55
N GLN A 667 -19.03 6.40 -21.52
CA GLN A 667 -19.17 4.94 -21.56
C GLN A 667 -20.61 4.44 -21.42
N ARG A 668 -21.53 5.31 -21.02
CA ARG A 668 -22.92 4.94 -20.69
C ARG A 668 -23.63 4.12 -21.77
N PRO A 669 -23.53 4.43 -23.08
CA PRO A 669 -24.19 3.63 -24.12
C PRO A 669 -23.69 2.18 -24.18
N ALA A 670 -22.37 1.98 -24.08
CA ALA A 670 -21.77 0.65 -24.04
C ALA A 670 -22.19 -0.14 -22.79
N TRP A 671 -22.23 0.51 -21.62
CA TRP A 671 -22.64 -0.13 -20.37
C TRP A 671 -24.14 -0.50 -20.37
N ASN A 672 -25.00 0.35 -20.94
CA ASN A 672 -26.40 0.01 -21.19
C ASN A 672 -26.54 -1.22 -22.08
N ALA A 673 -25.74 -1.32 -23.15
CA ALA A 673 -25.75 -2.50 -24.02
C ALA A 673 -25.39 -3.78 -23.26
N VAL A 674 -24.39 -3.75 -22.36
CA VAL A 674 -24.06 -4.89 -21.49
C VAL A 674 -25.24 -5.27 -20.58
N ARG A 675 -25.90 -4.29 -19.94
CA ARG A 675 -27.03 -4.55 -19.04
C ARG A 675 -28.26 -5.09 -19.77
N GLU A 676 -28.57 -4.56 -20.96
CA GLU A 676 -29.64 -5.09 -21.82
C GLU A 676 -29.38 -6.56 -22.22
N ALA A 677 -28.11 -6.93 -22.37
CA ALA A 677 -27.67 -8.30 -22.59
C ALA A 677 -27.58 -9.16 -21.31
N ARG A 678 -27.94 -8.60 -20.15
CA ARG A 678 -27.90 -9.22 -18.81
C ARG A 678 -26.49 -9.43 -18.23
N GLY A 679 -25.46 -8.79 -18.79
CA GLY A 679 -24.14 -8.71 -18.15
C GLY A 679 -24.14 -7.71 -16.99
N ARG A 680 -23.16 -7.83 -16.10
CA ARG A 680 -22.89 -6.86 -15.02
C ARG A 680 -21.68 -6.00 -15.37
N ILE A 681 -21.62 -4.79 -14.85
CA ILE A 681 -20.48 -3.88 -15.03
C ILE A 681 -19.68 -3.74 -13.75
N PHE A 682 -18.36 -3.76 -13.88
CA PHE A 682 -17.44 -3.30 -12.83
C PHE A 682 -16.31 -2.46 -13.41
N VAL A 683 -15.80 -1.50 -12.65
CA VAL A 683 -14.61 -0.73 -13.06
C VAL A 683 -13.91 -0.13 -11.84
N ALA A 684 -12.59 0.00 -11.92
CA ALA A 684 -11.83 0.80 -10.97
C ALA A 684 -12.07 2.30 -11.19
N GLY A 685 -12.13 3.05 -10.11
CA GLY A 685 -12.42 4.48 -10.17
C GLY A 685 -12.36 5.16 -8.82
N TYR A 686 -13.05 6.31 -8.76
CA TYR A 686 -13.00 7.26 -7.67
C TYR A 686 -14.42 7.59 -7.17
N GLU A 687 -14.53 8.48 -6.19
CA GLU A 687 -15.80 8.84 -5.53
C GLU A 687 -16.90 9.33 -6.48
N GLU A 688 -16.57 10.05 -7.56
CA GLU A 688 -17.55 10.56 -8.52
C GLU A 688 -18.26 9.46 -9.34
N ASN A 689 -17.76 8.21 -9.31
CA ASN A 689 -18.35 7.11 -10.06
C ASN A 689 -19.81 6.85 -9.65
N VAL A 690 -20.13 6.98 -8.36
CA VAL A 690 -21.49 6.69 -7.89
C VAL A 690 -22.50 7.73 -8.39
N ASP A 691 -22.10 9.00 -8.42
CA ASP A 691 -22.95 10.10 -8.88
C ASP A 691 -23.16 10.08 -10.40
N LEU A 692 -22.12 9.70 -11.15
CA LEU A 692 -22.14 9.75 -12.62
C LEU A 692 -22.65 8.45 -13.26
N MET A 693 -22.39 7.30 -12.62
CA MET A 693 -22.56 5.98 -13.22
C MET A 693 -23.20 4.95 -12.29
N GLY A 694 -23.59 5.34 -11.06
CA GLY A 694 -24.11 4.42 -10.05
C GLY A 694 -25.35 3.64 -10.49
N ASP A 695 -26.18 4.17 -11.39
CA ASP A 695 -27.34 3.47 -11.93
C ASP A 695 -27.01 2.33 -12.92
N LEU A 696 -25.77 2.32 -13.45
CA LEU A 696 -25.28 1.33 -14.41
C LEU A 696 -24.14 0.44 -13.88
N GLN A 697 -23.32 0.93 -12.97
CA GLN A 697 -22.17 0.22 -12.44
C GLN A 697 -22.59 -0.73 -11.31
N ASP A 698 -22.57 -2.04 -11.54
CA ASP A 698 -23.00 -3.01 -10.52
C ASP A 698 -21.96 -3.26 -9.42
N MET A 699 -20.68 -2.97 -9.68
CA MET A 699 -19.60 -3.08 -8.70
C MET A 699 -18.53 -2.00 -8.89
N HIS A 700 -18.18 -1.30 -7.82
CA HIS A 700 -17.12 -0.31 -7.79
C HIS A 700 -15.83 -0.87 -7.20
N VAL A 701 -14.72 -0.68 -7.91
CA VAL A 701 -13.38 -1.06 -7.43
C VAL A 701 -12.67 0.23 -6.97
N ARG A 702 -12.81 0.57 -5.70
CA ARG A 702 -12.41 1.89 -5.19
C ARG A 702 -10.94 1.96 -4.84
N ALA A 703 -10.22 2.91 -5.44
CA ALA A 703 -8.83 3.18 -5.10
C ALA A 703 -8.69 3.88 -3.73
N GLY A 704 -7.76 3.39 -2.91
CA GLY A 704 -7.32 4.01 -1.66
C GLY A 704 -7.96 3.44 -0.39
N PRO A 705 -7.70 4.08 0.78
CA PRO A 705 -8.19 3.62 2.08
C PRO A 705 -9.73 3.54 2.14
N PRO A 706 -10.32 2.56 2.84
CA PRO A 706 -11.77 2.36 2.85
C PRO A 706 -12.54 3.57 3.41
N SER A 707 -13.76 3.78 2.89
CA SER A 707 -14.67 4.86 3.29
C SER A 707 -16.07 4.29 3.54
N ARG A 708 -16.67 4.59 4.71
CA ARG A 708 -18.05 4.20 5.04
C ARG A 708 -19.06 4.92 4.16
N GLU A 709 -18.85 6.22 3.93
CA GLU A 709 -19.75 7.04 3.11
C GLU A 709 -19.91 6.44 1.71
N GLU A 710 -18.80 6.02 1.10
CA GLU A 710 -18.82 5.42 -0.24
C GLU A 710 -19.55 4.08 -0.22
N VAL A 711 -19.29 3.24 0.78
CA VAL A 711 -19.99 1.96 0.95
C VAL A 711 -21.50 2.18 1.07
N GLU A 712 -21.94 3.13 1.87
CA GLU A 712 -23.36 3.46 2.04
C GLU A 712 -24.02 3.89 0.73
N LYS A 713 -23.34 4.73 -0.09
CA LYS A 713 -23.85 5.15 -1.41
C LYS A 713 -24.04 3.97 -2.37
N TRP A 714 -23.05 3.08 -2.47
CA TRP A 714 -23.13 1.91 -3.36
C TRP A 714 -24.14 0.87 -2.86
N HIS A 715 -24.18 0.61 -1.56
CA HIS A 715 -25.14 -0.32 -0.95
C HIS A 715 -26.58 0.17 -1.06
N ALA A 716 -26.83 1.48 -0.99
CA ALA A 716 -28.16 2.07 -1.20
C ALA A 716 -28.73 1.78 -2.60
N LEU A 717 -27.85 1.53 -3.59
CA LEU A 717 -28.23 1.13 -4.96
C LEU A 717 -28.33 -0.40 -5.13
N GLY A 718 -28.02 -1.18 -4.09
CA GLY A 718 -27.90 -2.64 -4.16
C GLY A 718 -26.68 -3.09 -4.96
N HIS A 719 -25.63 -2.29 -5.00
CA HIS A 719 -24.38 -2.55 -5.73
C HIS A 719 -23.24 -2.88 -4.77
N LYS A 720 -22.16 -3.43 -5.32
CA LYS A 720 -21.00 -3.89 -4.53
C LYS A 720 -19.86 -2.87 -4.56
N ILE A 721 -19.03 -2.86 -3.53
CA ILE A 721 -17.79 -2.08 -3.49
C ILE A 721 -16.60 -2.93 -3.01
N PHE A 722 -15.53 -2.91 -3.78
CA PHE A 722 -14.28 -3.62 -3.51
C PHE A 722 -13.17 -2.61 -3.23
N CYS A 723 -12.23 -2.96 -2.36
CA CYS A 723 -11.07 -2.12 -2.04
C CYS A 723 -9.89 -2.42 -2.96
N TYR A 724 -9.26 -1.36 -3.47
CA TYR A 724 -8.17 -1.38 -4.43
C TYR A 724 -7.07 -0.39 -4.03
N ALA A 725 -5.81 -0.65 -4.42
CA ALA A 725 -4.68 0.24 -4.19
C ALA A 725 -4.44 0.61 -2.71
N ASN A 726 -4.71 -0.30 -1.77
CA ASN A 726 -4.53 -0.08 -0.33
C ASN A 726 -3.68 -1.16 0.37
N PRO A 727 -2.42 -1.40 -0.02
CA PRO A 727 -1.70 -0.87 -1.18
C PRO A 727 -1.91 -1.77 -2.42
N GLN A 728 -1.30 -1.38 -3.55
CA GLN A 728 -0.99 -2.32 -4.63
C GLN A 728 0.02 -3.37 -4.14
N THR A 729 0.11 -4.52 -4.83
CA THR A 729 1.14 -5.51 -4.48
C THR A 729 2.54 -5.03 -4.86
N GLY A 730 3.58 -5.65 -4.30
CA GLY A 730 4.97 -5.16 -4.38
C GLY A 730 5.39 -4.31 -3.18
N VAL A 731 4.52 -4.13 -2.18
CA VAL A 731 4.93 -3.79 -0.81
C VAL A 731 5.26 -5.11 -0.11
N GLU A 732 6.40 -5.26 0.54
CA GLU A 732 6.84 -6.54 1.14
C GLU A 732 6.33 -6.74 2.57
N ASN A 733 5.92 -5.65 3.23
CA ASN A 733 5.47 -5.69 4.62
C ASN A 733 4.18 -6.52 4.75
N PRO A 734 4.22 -7.69 5.42
CA PRO A 734 3.09 -8.62 5.48
C PRO A 734 1.93 -8.10 6.34
N MET A 735 2.25 -7.32 7.36
CA MET A 735 1.26 -6.76 8.29
C MET A 735 0.32 -5.77 7.59
N VAL A 736 0.77 -5.12 6.52
CA VAL A 736 -0.07 -4.21 5.72
C VAL A 736 -1.20 -4.97 5.02
N TYR A 737 -0.92 -6.13 4.41
CA TYR A 737 -1.95 -6.91 3.73
C TYR A 737 -2.90 -7.59 4.70
N ARG A 738 -2.37 -8.15 5.80
CA ARG A 738 -3.18 -8.76 6.86
C ARG A 738 -4.23 -7.78 7.39
N ARG A 739 -3.81 -6.55 7.68
CA ARG A 739 -4.70 -5.50 8.17
C ARG A 739 -5.66 -5.01 7.10
N ASN A 740 -5.12 -4.53 5.97
CA ASN A 740 -5.89 -3.74 5.02
C ASN A 740 -6.88 -4.57 4.20
N PHE A 741 -6.52 -5.82 3.89
CA PHE A 741 -7.42 -6.74 3.20
C PHE A 741 -8.09 -7.73 4.15
N GLY A 742 -7.76 -7.74 5.43
CA GLY A 742 -8.46 -8.52 6.46
C GLY A 742 -9.56 -7.72 7.16
N LEU A 743 -9.42 -7.57 8.48
CA LEU A 743 -10.44 -6.97 9.35
C LEU A 743 -10.75 -5.51 9.05
N LEU A 744 -9.88 -4.77 8.36
CA LEU A 744 -10.19 -3.40 7.97
C LEU A 744 -11.36 -3.35 6.97
N LEU A 745 -11.41 -4.28 6.01
CA LEU A 745 -12.55 -4.36 5.08
C LEU A 745 -13.83 -4.77 5.79
N TRP A 746 -13.73 -5.73 6.73
CA TRP A 746 -14.83 -6.09 7.61
C TRP A 746 -15.35 -4.88 8.34
N LYS A 747 -14.47 -4.09 8.97
CA LYS A 747 -14.88 -2.92 9.75
C LYS A 747 -15.71 -1.91 8.95
N TYR A 748 -15.31 -1.66 7.71
CA TYR A 748 -15.92 -0.68 6.83
C TYR A 748 -17.02 -1.25 5.93
N ASP A 749 -17.39 -2.53 6.10
CA ASP A 749 -18.50 -3.19 5.39
C ASP A 749 -18.26 -3.31 3.87
N TYR A 750 -17.01 -3.53 3.44
CA TYR A 750 -16.67 -3.78 2.04
C TYR A 750 -17.09 -5.19 1.58
N ASP A 751 -17.43 -5.32 0.29
CA ASP A 751 -17.87 -6.58 -0.33
C ASP A 751 -16.73 -7.41 -0.93
N GLY A 752 -15.54 -6.82 -1.04
CA GLY A 752 -14.38 -7.53 -1.58
C GLY A 752 -13.06 -6.78 -1.58
N ALA A 753 -12.01 -7.52 -1.91
CA ALA A 753 -10.67 -7.01 -2.21
C ALA A 753 -10.39 -7.15 -3.72
N ALA A 754 -9.60 -6.25 -4.30
CA ALA A 754 -9.35 -6.23 -5.75
C ALA A 754 -7.97 -5.70 -6.17
N THR A 755 -6.99 -5.63 -5.27
CA THR A 755 -5.73 -4.90 -5.56
C THR A 755 -4.95 -5.47 -6.76
N ASN A 756 -4.18 -4.61 -7.44
CA ASN A 756 -3.32 -4.95 -8.58
C ASN A 756 -1.89 -5.22 -8.08
N ALA A 757 -1.39 -6.45 -8.15
CA ALA A 757 -1.99 -7.69 -8.68
C ALA A 757 -1.35 -8.92 -8.03
N TYR A 758 -1.86 -10.12 -8.31
CA TYR A 758 -1.10 -11.34 -8.01
C TYR A 758 0.31 -11.27 -8.62
N GLN A 759 0.38 -10.88 -9.89
CA GLN A 759 1.60 -10.53 -10.61
C GLN A 759 1.28 -9.46 -11.67
N HIS A 760 2.04 -8.38 -11.73
CA HIS A 760 2.02 -7.41 -12.83
C HIS A 760 3.44 -6.87 -13.06
N THR A 761 3.96 -7.20 -14.24
CA THR A 761 5.34 -6.97 -14.63
C THR A 761 5.45 -5.69 -15.44
N PHE A 762 6.15 -4.68 -14.92
CA PHE A 762 6.45 -3.43 -15.65
C PHE A 762 7.74 -3.52 -16.48
N GLY A 763 8.78 -4.18 -15.96
CA GLY A 763 10.01 -4.53 -16.69
C GLY A 763 10.23 -6.04 -16.71
N ALA A 764 11.17 -6.57 -15.94
CA ALA A 764 11.39 -7.97 -15.64
C ALA A 764 11.03 -8.24 -14.18
N THR A 765 10.21 -9.25 -13.92
CA THR A 765 9.62 -9.50 -12.58
C THR A 765 10.67 -9.64 -11.47
N TRP A 766 11.85 -10.19 -11.81
CA TRP A 766 12.94 -10.42 -10.87
C TRP A 766 13.91 -9.25 -10.72
N ASN A 767 13.76 -8.14 -11.47
CA ASN A 767 14.60 -6.94 -11.34
C ASN A 767 13.76 -5.74 -10.91
N ASP A 768 13.90 -5.35 -9.65
CA ASP A 768 13.11 -4.28 -9.05
C ASP A 768 13.51 -2.85 -9.47
N PHE A 769 14.61 -2.74 -10.22
CA PHE A 769 15.22 -1.46 -10.61
C PHE A 769 14.97 -1.10 -12.08
N ASP A 770 14.26 -1.91 -12.85
CA ASP A 770 14.32 -1.84 -14.31
C ASP A 770 13.21 -1.03 -14.99
N HIS A 771 12.41 -0.31 -14.21
CA HIS A 771 11.31 0.51 -14.71
C HIS A 771 11.33 1.93 -14.12
N ASN A 772 10.81 2.92 -14.85
CA ASN A 772 10.98 4.35 -14.51
C ASN A 772 10.09 4.85 -13.37
N THR A 773 8.90 4.26 -13.21
CA THR A 773 7.85 4.82 -12.33
C THR A 773 7.49 3.90 -11.17
N TYR A 774 7.43 2.60 -11.45
CA TYR A 774 6.96 1.58 -10.54
C TYR A 774 7.95 0.44 -10.43
N ARG A 775 7.99 -0.16 -9.24
CA ARG A 775 8.52 -1.48 -8.95
C ARG A 775 7.56 -2.55 -9.49
N ALA A 776 7.97 -3.80 -9.58
CA ALA A 776 7.05 -4.86 -10.01
C ALA A 776 5.94 -5.05 -8.97
N HIS A 777 4.67 -5.09 -9.39
CA HIS A 777 3.57 -5.40 -8.49
C HIS A 777 3.42 -6.92 -8.43
N THR A 778 4.21 -7.56 -7.57
CA THR A 778 4.28 -9.02 -7.46
C THR A 778 4.07 -9.41 -6.01
N ILE A 779 3.14 -10.33 -5.75
CA ILE A 779 2.95 -10.90 -4.40
C ILE A 779 3.44 -12.35 -4.32
N ALA A 780 3.51 -13.06 -5.45
CA ALA A 780 4.14 -14.37 -5.57
C ALA A 780 4.92 -14.44 -6.90
N TYR A 781 6.17 -14.87 -6.86
CA TYR A 781 7.06 -14.80 -8.03
C TYR A 781 6.86 -15.99 -8.97
N PRO A 782 6.80 -15.75 -10.30
CA PRO A 782 6.65 -16.82 -11.28
C PRO A 782 7.93 -17.63 -11.45
N THR A 783 7.81 -18.95 -11.48
CA THR A 783 8.88 -19.89 -11.89
C THR A 783 8.44 -20.70 -13.11
N VAL A 784 9.31 -21.59 -13.61
CA VAL A 784 8.99 -22.48 -14.74
C VAL A 784 7.81 -23.41 -14.41
N ASP A 785 7.73 -23.88 -13.18
CA ASP A 785 6.92 -25.02 -12.77
C ASP A 785 6.12 -24.79 -11.47
N GLY A 786 6.17 -23.60 -10.89
CA GLY A 786 5.53 -23.29 -9.62
C GLY A 786 5.48 -21.79 -9.33
N VAL A 787 5.49 -21.48 -8.04
CA VAL A 787 5.49 -20.11 -7.52
C VAL A 787 6.42 -20.03 -6.32
N ILE A 788 6.99 -18.85 -6.10
CA ILE A 788 7.70 -18.54 -4.86
C ILE A 788 6.84 -17.58 -4.06
N ASP A 789 6.36 -18.06 -2.92
CA ASP A 789 5.57 -17.26 -1.98
C ASP A 789 6.43 -16.18 -1.32
N THR A 790 5.76 -15.13 -0.84
CA THR A 790 6.41 -14.02 -0.15
C THR A 790 5.79 -13.81 1.22
N LEU A 791 6.51 -13.13 2.11
CA LEU A 791 5.96 -12.67 3.38
C LEU A 791 4.64 -11.90 3.16
N ALA A 792 4.61 -10.97 2.20
CA ALA A 792 3.41 -10.20 1.86
C ALA A 792 2.21 -11.09 1.53
N TRP A 793 2.45 -12.19 0.82
CA TRP A 793 1.41 -13.13 0.44
C TRP A 793 0.85 -13.93 1.61
N GLU A 794 1.72 -14.37 2.49
CA GLU A 794 1.33 -15.02 3.74
C GLU A 794 0.55 -14.04 4.64
N GLY A 795 0.95 -12.76 4.67
CA GLY A 795 0.19 -11.70 5.33
C GLY A 795 -1.23 -11.53 4.77
N TYR A 796 -1.39 -11.62 3.45
CA TYR A 796 -2.71 -11.60 2.83
C TYR A 796 -3.56 -12.80 3.26
N ARG A 797 -3.01 -14.03 3.26
CA ARG A 797 -3.71 -15.23 3.73
C ARG A 797 -4.21 -15.05 5.17
N GLU A 798 -3.34 -14.59 6.06
CA GLU A 798 -3.70 -14.34 7.46
C GLU A 798 -4.81 -13.31 7.61
N GLY A 799 -4.86 -12.30 6.74
CA GLY A 799 -5.95 -11.32 6.72
C GLY A 799 -7.28 -11.94 6.30
N VAL A 800 -7.26 -12.85 5.32
CA VAL A 800 -8.45 -13.62 4.92
C VAL A 800 -8.89 -14.55 6.05
N ASP A 801 -7.95 -15.21 6.74
CA ASP A 801 -8.26 -16.08 7.88
C ASP A 801 -8.86 -15.29 9.05
N ASP A 802 -8.34 -14.09 9.37
CA ASP A 802 -8.96 -13.19 10.35
C ASP A 802 -10.45 -12.90 10.00
N VAL A 803 -10.75 -12.73 8.71
CA VAL A 803 -12.12 -12.50 8.23
C VAL A 803 -12.97 -13.75 8.35
N ARG A 804 -12.39 -14.94 8.14
CA ARG A 804 -13.08 -16.22 8.36
C ARG A 804 -13.43 -16.41 9.84
N TYR A 805 -12.54 -16.03 10.75
CA TYR A 805 -12.83 -16.04 12.20
C TYR A 805 -14.00 -15.12 12.55
N VAL A 806 -14.01 -13.87 12.08
CA VAL A 806 -15.11 -12.95 12.40
C VAL A 806 -16.43 -13.39 11.76
N THR A 807 -16.39 -13.93 10.53
CA THR A 807 -17.58 -14.48 9.85
C THR A 807 -18.16 -15.65 10.64
N THR A 808 -17.30 -16.56 11.11
CA THR A 808 -17.69 -17.71 11.93
C THR A 808 -18.26 -17.26 13.28
N LEU A 809 -17.67 -16.24 13.90
CA LEU A 809 -18.14 -15.69 15.17
C LEU A 809 -19.52 -15.02 15.03
N GLN A 810 -19.75 -14.25 13.96
CA GLN A 810 -21.05 -13.65 13.68
C GLN A 810 -22.17 -14.71 13.56
N GLU A 811 -21.91 -15.80 12.84
CA GLU A 811 -22.88 -16.90 12.71
C GLU A 811 -23.09 -17.63 14.06
N ALA A 812 -22.01 -17.87 14.81
CA ALA A 812 -22.09 -18.48 16.13
C ALA A 812 -22.92 -17.62 17.11
N ILE A 813 -22.75 -16.30 17.09
CA ILE A 813 -23.54 -15.34 17.88
C ILE A 813 -25.01 -15.43 17.49
N ALA A 814 -25.33 -15.39 16.19
CA ALA A 814 -26.71 -15.44 15.69
C ALA A 814 -27.44 -16.73 16.11
N LYS A 815 -26.73 -17.87 16.11
CA LYS A 815 -27.23 -19.15 16.61
C LYS A 815 -27.39 -19.15 18.14
N ALA A 816 -26.38 -18.68 18.86
CA ALA A 816 -26.36 -18.67 20.32
C ALA A 816 -27.42 -17.73 20.93
N ALA A 817 -27.73 -16.61 20.27
CA ALA A 817 -28.79 -15.68 20.68
C ALA A 817 -30.18 -16.34 20.72
N LYS A 818 -30.40 -17.36 19.89
CA LYS A 818 -31.65 -18.15 19.82
C LYS A 818 -31.68 -19.34 20.80
N SER A 819 -30.63 -19.53 21.61
CA SER A 819 -30.53 -20.66 22.53
C SER A 819 -31.52 -20.57 23.69
N GLY A 820 -32.09 -21.71 24.12
CA GLY A 820 -32.90 -21.81 25.33
C GLY A 820 -32.12 -21.57 26.63
N ARG A 821 -30.79 -21.74 26.60
CA ARG A 821 -29.91 -21.59 27.78
C ARG A 821 -29.55 -20.11 28.02
N ALA A 822 -29.91 -19.56 29.18
CA ALA A 822 -29.63 -18.15 29.53
C ALA A 822 -28.13 -17.79 29.49
N GLY A 823 -27.25 -18.67 29.99
CA GLY A 823 -25.81 -18.44 29.96
C GLY A 823 -25.22 -18.37 28.55
N VAL A 824 -25.78 -19.12 27.59
CA VAL A 824 -25.34 -19.06 26.17
C VAL A 824 -25.75 -17.73 25.55
N ARG A 825 -26.98 -17.27 25.82
CA ARG A 825 -27.44 -15.95 25.34
C ARG A 825 -26.58 -14.82 25.90
N GLN A 826 -26.19 -14.88 27.16
CA GLN A 826 -25.31 -13.87 27.78
C GLN A 826 -23.93 -13.85 27.12
N LYS A 827 -23.34 -15.02 26.83
CA LYS A 827 -22.07 -15.10 26.09
C LYS A 827 -22.21 -14.53 24.67
N ALA A 828 -23.34 -14.76 24.01
CA ALA A 828 -23.62 -14.18 22.70
C ALA A 828 -23.68 -12.64 22.75
N THR A 829 -24.30 -12.07 23.79
CA THR A 829 -24.29 -10.62 24.03
C THR A 829 -22.87 -10.09 24.22
N SER A 830 -22.05 -10.72 25.07
CA SER A 830 -20.66 -10.29 25.29
C SER A 830 -19.81 -10.37 24.01
N ALA A 831 -19.99 -11.43 23.21
CA ALA A 831 -19.31 -11.56 21.92
C ALA A 831 -19.79 -10.51 20.90
N GLN A 832 -21.07 -10.14 20.91
CA GLN A 832 -21.59 -9.05 20.07
C GLN A 832 -21.02 -7.70 20.49
N GLU A 833 -20.98 -7.41 21.80
CA GLU A 833 -20.38 -6.18 22.34
C GLU A 833 -18.89 -6.05 21.95
N PHE A 834 -18.16 -7.17 21.91
CA PHE A 834 -16.80 -7.21 21.40
C PHE A 834 -16.70 -6.81 19.93
N LEU A 835 -17.55 -7.37 19.06
CA LEU A 835 -17.57 -7.00 17.63
C LEU A 835 -17.99 -5.54 17.41
N ASP A 836 -18.97 -5.05 18.18
CA ASP A 836 -19.43 -3.66 18.13
C ASP A 836 -18.31 -2.69 18.54
N ARG A 837 -17.52 -3.06 19.56
CA ARG A 837 -16.32 -2.31 19.98
C ARG A 837 -15.31 -2.21 18.84
N LEU A 838 -14.97 -3.33 18.18
CA LEU A 838 -14.03 -3.31 17.05
C LEU A 838 -14.52 -2.47 15.87
N LYS A 839 -15.83 -2.50 15.59
CA LYS A 839 -16.46 -1.68 14.53
C LYS A 839 -16.35 -0.19 14.81
N ALA A 840 -16.43 0.22 16.08
CA ALA A 840 -16.46 1.62 16.50
C ALA A 840 -15.10 2.20 16.90
N GLY A 841 -14.18 1.36 17.41
CA GLY A 841 -12.89 1.79 17.98
C GLY A 841 -11.80 2.00 16.94
N THR A 842 -10.53 1.80 17.31
CA THR A 842 -9.33 1.93 16.44
C THR A 842 -8.38 0.74 16.54
N GLU A 843 -8.80 -0.31 17.23
CA GLU A 843 -8.00 -1.50 17.54
C GLU A 843 -7.57 -2.25 16.27
N ILE A 844 -8.38 -2.25 15.22
CA ILE A 844 -8.02 -2.89 13.93
C ILE A 844 -6.93 -2.08 13.22
N GLU A 845 -7.02 -0.76 13.24
CA GLU A 845 -6.07 0.14 12.58
C GLU A 845 -4.71 0.16 13.27
N ALA A 846 -4.70 0.18 14.61
CA ALA A 846 -3.49 0.46 15.40
C ALA A 846 -3.08 -0.68 16.35
N GLY A 847 -3.96 -1.63 16.63
CA GLY A 847 -3.72 -2.72 17.58
C GLY A 847 -3.04 -3.94 16.98
N ASP A 848 -2.86 -4.93 17.86
CA ASP A 848 -2.31 -6.25 17.53
C ASP A 848 -3.42 -7.18 17.02
N LEU A 849 -3.29 -7.61 15.76
CA LEU A 849 -4.28 -8.49 15.12
C LEU A 849 -4.26 -9.92 15.70
N ASP A 850 -3.14 -10.37 16.26
CA ASP A 850 -3.06 -11.67 16.95
C ASP A 850 -3.88 -11.64 18.24
N ASP A 851 -3.86 -10.51 18.96
CA ASP A 851 -4.67 -10.33 20.16
C ASP A 851 -6.16 -10.35 19.84
N ILE A 852 -6.56 -9.65 18.77
CA ILE A 852 -7.95 -9.64 18.28
C ILE A 852 -8.38 -11.05 17.85
N ARG A 853 -7.54 -11.79 17.10
CA ARG A 853 -7.84 -13.18 16.73
C ARG A 853 -7.98 -14.06 17.97
N ARG A 854 -7.08 -13.95 18.96
CA ARG A 854 -7.17 -14.73 20.21
C ARG A 854 -8.46 -14.44 20.99
N GLU A 855 -8.91 -13.18 21.04
CA GLU A 855 -10.18 -12.82 21.67
C GLU A 855 -11.37 -13.40 20.89
N MET A 856 -11.37 -13.35 19.55
CA MET A 856 -12.37 -14.03 18.69
C MET A 856 -12.43 -15.53 18.96
N VAL A 857 -11.27 -16.21 19.03
CA VAL A 857 -11.17 -17.65 19.37
C VAL A 857 -11.74 -17.92 20.77
N GLY A 858 -11.45 -17.06 21.75
CA GLY A 858 -12.00 -17.14 23.10
C GLY A 858 -13.53 -17.07 23.12
N HIS A 859 -14.11 -16.14 22.36
CA HIS A 859 -15.56 -16.05 22.21
C HIS A 859 -16.15 -17.27 21.50
N LEU A 860 -15.57 -17.71 20.38
CA LEU A 860 -16.02 -18.88 19.63
C LEU A 860 -16.04 -20.15 20.49
N THR A 861 -14.93 -20.45 21.16
CA THR A 861 -14.84 -21.60 22.07
C THR A 861 -15.78 -21.50 23.27
N GLY A 862 -16.16 -20.28 23.67
CA GLY A 862 -17.12 -20.05 24.75
C GLY A 862 -18.58 -20.28 24.33
N LEU A 863 -18.92 -20.13 23.05
CA LEU A 863 -20.30 -20.18 22.52
C LEU A 863 -20.80 -21.59 22.21
N ASP A 864 -19.91 -22.57 22.10
CA ASP A 864 -20.24 -23.99 21.87
C ASP A 864 -21.09 -24.60 23.01
#